data_AF-A0A8K0WBY8-F1
#
_entry.id   AF-A0A8K0WBY8-F1
#
_cell.length_a   1.000
_cell.length_b   1.000
_cell.length_c   1.000
_cell.angle_alpha   90.00
_cell.angle_beta   90.00
_cell.angle_gamma   90.00
#
_symmetry.space_group_name_H-M   'P 1'
#
loop_
_entity.id
_entity.type
_entity.pdbx_description
1 polymer ?
#
loop_
_entity_poly.entity_id
_entity_poly.type
_entity_poly.pdbx_seq_one_letter_code
_entity_poly.pdbx_strand_id
1 'polypeptide(L)'
;MSDSAQGTSGGERPINGYVDPNFPNPNGEWDVAVIIYGYTPAFSLAVFAAAWFALFLAIHLFQTIRYRSWYFITFPIGLLFEIVGYVARSLSAKKDPYHLLYFILNYFFIVTAPVFLAAGVYTILSALIPRLGRRYSFLPPKFILWFFITSDVIATVVQITGAALIGVRQSNRDDPTDANNILLGGLAYQVFSLSIFVILTASFLFRARSEVSPRGKKLSLFCVAFAVATIMIYLRTCFRLAETAEGLGGNLSSNEIYFACLEFAPVALAVLLFAIWHPGRCVGKKVRVTDLEKEHTRLILHHQQLQLAKHTMPPLPPSANPLPRLITYYQTHHDSSGNLISPLPLITQPGIAITHVIVAAIHINDDPQKITLNDYHPSHPIFQTMWAELRILQASGVKVMGMLGGACKGSYVRLDADQETFDRFYGPVRDMIRERGLDGLDLDVEEEMSLGGIVRLIDRLRSDFGPTFLITLAPVAMSLLDFKKNLSGFDYEALEVMRGRDIAWYNTQFYCGWGDCSNPFMYDMMVRKGWPPEKIVIGLVTNSENGSGYVPMNPLSMVLTTLRGRYGSFGGIMGWEYFNSLPGGKDRPWEWAREMTKMLRGHILPQPTQPTQTAPPPAVQSTSKPNVDEVDPDAPTGKDVSVPKQFDYYSDESND
;
A
#
# COMPACT_ATOMS: atom_id res chain seq x y z
N MET A 1 9.97 -6.47 -89.80
CA MET A 1 10.71 -7.54 -89.10
C MET A 1 11.58 -6.87 -88.06
N SER A 2 11.51 -7.09 -86.76
CA SER A 2 10.60 -7.80 -85.85
C SER A 2 11.29 -7.66 -84.49
N ASP A 3 10.51 -7.39 -83.44
CA ASP A 3 10.91 -7.32 -82.04
C ASP A 3 11.74 -8.54 -81.59
N SER A 4 12.59 -8.35 -80.56
CA SER A 4 12.35 -8.94 -79.24
C SER A 4 13.49 -8.69 -78.25
N ALA A 5 13.11 -8.13 -77.10
CA ALA A 5 13.89 -8.00 -75.87
C ALA A 5 14.14 -9.36 -75.19
N GLN A 6 15.28 -9.49 -74.48
CA GLN A 6 15.56 -10.42 -73.37
C GLN A 6 16.95 -10.05 -72.82
N GLY A 7 17.21 -9.88 -71.53
CA GLY A 7 16.40 -9.90 -70.33
C GLY A 7 17.31 -9.38 -69.20
N THR A 8 16.80 -8.46 -68.39
CA THR A 8 17.48 -8.00 -67.18
C THR A 8 17.54 -9.16 -66.18
N SER A 9 18.72 -9.76 -66.02
CA SER A 9 19.01 -10.64 -64.89
C SER A 9 19.06 -9.78 -63.63
N GLY A 10 17.91 -9.59 -62.99
CA GLY A 10 17.85 -9.14 -61.60
C GLY A 10 18.55 -10.21 -60.76
N GLY A 11 19.76 -9.92 -60.30
CA GLY A 11 20.46 -10.79 -59.38
C GLY A 11 19.69 -10.84 -58.05
N GLU A 12 18.81 -11.83 -57.92
CA GLU A 12 18.28 -12.20 -56.62
C GLU A 12 19.46 -12.64 -55.75
N ARG A 13 19.64 -11.95 -54.61
CA ARG A 13 20.63 -12.36 -53.61
C ARG A 13 20.36 -13.83 -53.26
N PRO A 14 21.39 -14.68 -53.14
CA PRO A 14 21.19 -16.09 -52.81
C PRO A 14 20.37 -16.20 -51.51
N ILE A 15 19.34 -17.04 -51.55
CA ILE A 15 18.50 -17.31 -50.39
C ILE A 15 19.34 -18.08 -49.36
N ASN A 16 19.90 -17.38 -48.38
CA ASN A 16 20.63 -17.99 -47.27
C ASN A 16 19.61 -18.47 -46.21
N GLY A 17 19.21 -19.75 -46.27
CA GLY A 17 18.39 -20.39 -45.25
C GLY A 17 17.76 -21.70 -45.73
N TYR A 18 17.08 -22.42 -44.83
CA TYR A 18 16.48 -23.72 -45.13
C TYR A 18 15.20 -23.58 -45.97
N VAL A 19 15.11 -24.38 -47.03
CA VAL A 19 13.94 -24.54 -47.90
C VAL A 19 13.74 -26.05 -48.07
N ASP A 20 12.55 -26.55 -47.75
CA ASP A 20 12.27 -27.99 -47.87
C ASP A 20 12.02 -28.35 -49.33
N PRO A 21 12.78 -29.30 -49.94
CA PRO A 21 12.54 -29.74 -51.31
C PRO A 21 11.12 -30.29 -51.56
N ASN A 22 10.44 -30.78 -50.51
CA ASN A 22 9.11 -31.36 -50.59
C ASN A 22 7.98 -30.35 -50.36
N PHE A 23 8.29 -29.14 -49.90
CA PHE A 23 7.35 -28.04 -49.69
C PHE A 23 7.89 -26.78 -50.36
N PRO A 24 7.65 -26.57 -51.66
CA PRO A 24 8.05 -25.32 -52.32
C PRO A 24 7.24 -24.15 -51.76
N ASN A 25 7.88 -22.98 -51.64
CA ASN A 25 7.26 -21.77 -51.14
C ASN A 25 6.01 -21.39 -51.98
N PRO A 26 4.82 -21.26 -51.36
CA PRO A 26 3.59 -20.93 -52.09
C PRO A 26 3.50 -19.47 -52.59
N ASN A 27 4.44 -18.59 -52.19
CA ASN A 27 4.49 -17.16 -52.55
C ASN A 27 3.23 -16.37 -52.17
N GLY A 28 2.63 -16.69 -51.02
CA GLY A 28 1.56 -15.93 -50.41
C GLY A 28 2.00 -14.54 -49.91
N GLU A 29 1.03 -13.64 -49.71
CA GLU A 29 1.25 -12.24 -49.28
C GLU A 29 2.03 -12.12 -47.96
N TRP A 30 2.02 -13.16 -47.13
CA TRP A 30 2.68 -13.22 -45.82
C TRP A 30 3.79 -14.29 -45.73
N ASP A 31 4.25 -14.81 -46.86
CA ASP A 31 5.28 -15.84 -46.89
C ASP A 31 6.68 -15.24 -46.87
N VAL A 32 7.56 -15.86 -46.09
CA VAL A 32 8.99 -15.51 -46.08
C VAL A 32 9.78 -16.38 -47.04
N ALA A 33 10.95 -15.91 -47.48
CA ALA A 33 11.78 -16.62 -48.47
C ALA A 33 12.36 -17.95 -47.98
N VAL A 34 12.41 -18.18 -46.66
CA VAL A 34 13.00 -19.37 -46.01
C VAL A 34 12.11 -19.85 -44.87
N ILE A 35 12.17 -21.14 -44.54
CA ILE A 35 11.51 -21.66 -43.34
C ILE A 35 12.31 -21.20 -42.12
N ILE A 36 11.74 -20.28 -41.33
CA ILE A 36 12.44 -19.62 -40.21
C ILE A 36 12.85 -20.64 -39.12
N TYR A 37 12.15 -21.77 -39.02
CA TYR A 37 12.49 -22.86 -38.10
C TYR A 37 13.84 -23.54 -38.40
N GLY A 38 14.39 -23.41 -39.62
CA GLY A 38 15.60 -24.13 -40.03
C GLY A 38 15.38 -25.62 -40.38
N TYR A 39 14.16 -26.12 -40.23
CA TYR A 39 13.68 -27.46 -40.61
C TYR A 39 12.16 -27.44 -40.78
N THR A 40 11.59 -28.48 -41.39
CA THR A 40 10.13 -28.63 -41.51
C THR A 40 9.56 -29.25 -40.22
N PRO A 41 8.70 -28.54 -39.45
CA PRO A 41 8.20 -29.05 -38.18
C PRO A 41 7.37 -30.33 -38.34
N ALA A 42 7.57 -31.33 -37.46
CA ALA A 42 6.76 -32.53 -37.47
C ALA A 42 5.33 -32.26 -36.98
N PHE A 43 4.35 -32.50 -37.86
CA PHE A 43 2.93 -32.37 -37.54
C PHE A 43 2.52 -33.26 -36.35
N SER A 44 3.05 -34.49 -36.28
CA SER A 44 2.76 -35.45 -35.21
C SER A 44 3.21 -34.94 -33.83
N LEU A 45 4.41 -34.35 -33.74
CA LEU A 45 4.93 -33.78 -32.51
C LEU A 45 4.10 -32.57 -32.06
N ALA A 46 3.76 -31.67 -32.98
CA ALA A 46 2.97 -30.48 -32.67
C ALA A 46 1.56 -30.83 -32.17
N VAL A 47 0.88 -31.78 -32.82
CA VAL A 47 -0.45 -32.25 -32.39
C VAL A 47 -0.37 -32.99 -31.07
N PHE A 48 0.64 -33.84 -30.86
CA PHE A 48 0.84 -34.54 -29.60
C PHE A 48 1.06 -33.56 -28.44
N ALA A 49 1.92 -32.56 -28.64
CA ALA A 49 2.18 -31.53 -27.64
C ALA A 49 0.92 -30.71 -27.31
N ALA A 50 0.17 -30.27 -28.33
CA ALA A 50 -1.09 -29.55 -28.13
C ALA A 50 -2.13 -30.40 -27.37
N ALA A 51 -2.27 -31.68 -27.71
CA ALA A 51 -3.18 -32.60 -27.02
C ALA A 51 -2.74 -32.86 -25.58
N TRP A 52 -1.43 -33.02 -25.34
CA TRP A 52 -0.85 -33.20 -24.00
C TRP A 52 -1.17 -32.00 -23.10
N PHE A 53 -0.84 -30.77 -23.55
CA PHE A 53 -1.13 -29.57 -22.77
C PHE A 53 -2.62 -29.29 -22.61
N ALA A 54 -3.46 -29.62 -23.59
CA ALA A 54 -4.92 -29.52 -23.46
C ALA A 54 -5.49 -30.46 -22.40
N LEU A 55 -5.04 -31.72 -22.39
CA LEU A 55 -5.41 -32.69 -21.35
C LEU A 55 -5.01 -32.18 -19.97
N PHE A 56 -3.76 -31.73 -19.82
CA PHE A 56 -3.28 -31.24 -18.53
C PHE A 56 -3.89 -29.89 -18.14
N LEU A 57 -4.25 -29.03 -19.09
CA LEU A 57 -5.00 -27.80 -18.81
C LEU A 57 -6.35 -28.15 -18.17
N ALA A 58 -7.09 -29.10 -18.74
CA ALA A 58 -8.36 -29.55 -18.16
C ALA A 58 -8.17 -30.12 -16.75
N ILE A 59 -7.16 -30.96 -16.54
CA ILE A 59 -6.82 -31.54 -15.23
C ILE A 59 -6.44 -30.45 -14.22
N HIS A 60 -5.57 -29.52 -14.59
CA HIS A 60 -5.12 -28.43 -13.72
C HIS A 60 -6.22 -27.42 -13.41
N LEU A 61 -7.07 -27.11 -14.39
CA LEU A 61 -8.23 -26.22 -14.18
C LEU A 61 -9.25 -26.88 -13.24
N PHE A 62 -9.58 -28.16 -13.48
CA PHE A 62 -10.43 -28.93 -12.59
C PHE A 62 -9.86 -29.00 -11.17
N GLN A 63 -8.57 -29.33 -11.01
CA GLN A 63 -7.90 -29.35 -9.71
C GLN A 63 -7.88 -27.96 -9.05
N THR A 64 -7.64 -26.90 -9.81
CA THR A 64 -7.64 -25.51 -9.30
C THR A 64 -9.01 -25.12 -8.76
N ILE A 65 -10.08 -25.44 -9.48
CA ILE A 65 -11.46 -25.20 -9.06
C ILE A 65 -11.80 -26.08 -7.84
N ARG A 66 -11.55 -27.40 -7.93
CA ARG A 66 -11.88 -28.39 -6.89
C ARG A 66 -11.16 -28.14 -5.57
N TYR A 67 -9.89 -27.74 -5.62
CA TYR A 67 -9.09 -27.41 -4.45
C TYR A 67 -9.13 -25.92 -4.08
N ARG A 68 -9.82 -25.07 -4.86
CA ARG A 68 -9.93 -23.61 -4.66
C ARG A 68 -8.56 -22.92 -4.56
N SER A 69 -7.56 -23.41 -5.29
CA SER A 69 -6.18 -22.92 -5.27
C SER A 69 -5.96 -21.82 -6.30
N TRP A 70 -6.76 -20.75 -6.22
CA TRP A 70 -6.74 -19.64 -7.18
C TRP A 70 -5.39 -18.93 -7.30
N TYR A 71 -4.50 -19.04 -6.30
CA TYR A 71 -3.14 -18.51 -6.39
C TYR A 71 -2.28 -19.17 -7.48
N PHE A 72 -2.63 -20.39 -7.89
CA PHE A 72 -1.91 -21.14 -8.91
C PHE A 72 -2.50 -20.95 -10.32
N ILE A 73 -3.42 -19.98 -10.51
CA ILE A 73 -4.14 -19.76 -11.78
C ILE A 73 -3.22 -19.36 -12.93
N THR A 74 -2.05 -18.78 -12.64
CA THR A 74 -1.05 -18.45 -13.66
C THR A 74 -0.57 -19.70 -14.40
N PHE A 75 -0.53 -20.87 -13.74
CA PHE A 75 -0.04 -22.09 -14.35
C PHE A 75 -0.99 -22.62 -15.46
N PRO A 76 -2.33 -22.75 -15.24
CA PRO A 76 -3.29 -22.96 -16.33
C PRO A 76 -3.23 -21.92 -17.46
N ILE A 77 -2.98 -20.65 -17.15
CA ILE A 77 -2.83 -19.61 -18.19
C ILE A 77 -1.60 -19.90 -19.06
N GLY A 78 -0.47 -20.29 -18.46
CA GLY A 78 0.72 -20.71 -19.20
C GLY A 78 0.47 -21.92 -20.10
N LEU A 79 -0.33 -22.89 -19.64
CA LEU A 79 -0.74 -24.05 -20.45
C LEU A 79 -1.58 -23.65 -21.66
N LEU A 80 -2.48 -22.67 -21.50
CA LEU A 80 -3.25 -22.14 -22.62
C LEU A 80 -2.32 -21.54 -23.68
N PHE A 81 -1.28 -20.83 -23.25
CA PHE A 81 -0.27 -20.27 -24.16
C PHE A 81 0.49 -21.39 -24.89
N GLU A 82 0.96 -22.43 -24.20
CA GLU A 82 1.60 -23.59 -24.85
C GLU A 82 0.67 -24.21 -25.91
N ILE A 83 -0.62 -24.42 -25.61
CA ILE A 83 -1.58 -24.99 -26.58
C ILE A 83 -1.69 -24.12 -27.83
N VAL A 84 -1.87 -22.80 -27.68
CA VAL A 84 -1.97 -21.88 -28.83
C VAL A 84 -0.68 -21.91 -29.64
N GLY A 85 0.47 -21.93 -28.97
CA GLY A 85 1.79 -22.04 -29.60
C GLY A 85 1.94 -23.32 -30.43
N TYR A 86 1.62 -24.49 -29.87
CA TYR A 86 1.73 -25.77 -30.59
C TYR A 86 0.63 -25.97 -31.65
N VAL A 87 -0.55 -25.36 -31.49
CA VAL A 87 -1.56 -25.31 -32.55
C VAL A 87 -1.05 -24.49 -33.74
N ALA A 88 -0.47 -23.31 -33.50
CA ALA A 88 0.16 -22.52 -34.56
C ALA A 88 1.29 -23.30 -35.25
N ARG A 89 2.09 -24.06 -34.48
CA ARG A 89 3.10 -24.98 -35.02
C ARG A 89 2.51 -26.06 -35.91
N SER A 90 1.37 -26.64 -35.52
CA SER A 90 0.70 -27.68 -36.31
C SER A 90 0.12 -27.14 -37.62
N LEU A 91 -0.33 -25.88 -37.63
CA LEU A 91 -0.78 -25.18 -38.83
C LEU A 91 0.40 -24.89 -39.75
N SER A 92 1.53 -24.44 -39.19
CA SER A 92 2.78 -24.27 -39.94
C SER A 92 3.28 -25.58 -40.56
N ALA A 93 3.24 -26.69 -39.81
CA ALA A 93 3.67 -28.01 -40.29
C ALA A 93 2.79 -28.60 -41.42
N LYS A 94 1.49 -28.29 -41.43
CA LYS A 94 0.51 -28.96 -42.32
C LYS A 94 0.02 -28.09 -43.47
N LYS A 95 -0.16 -26.79 -43.24
CA LYS A 95 -0.66 -25.86 -44.26
C LYS A 95 0.48 -25.19 -44.98
N ASP A 96 1.33 -24.50 -44.24
CA ASP A 96 2.35 -23.66 -44.82
C ASP A 96 3.47 -23.31 -43.81
N PRO A 97 4.69 -23.87 -44.00
CA PRO A 97 5.83 -23.57 -43.14
C PRO A 97 6.48 -22.20 -43.44
N TYR A 98 6.13 -21.54 -44.55
CA TYR A 98 6.66 -20.23 -44.94
C TYR A 98 5.82 -19.06 -44.41
N HIS A 99 4.61 -19.33 -43.95
CA HIS A 99 3.68 -18.28 -43.52
C HIS A 99 4.13 -17.62 -42.20
N LEU A 100 4.51 -16.35 -42.28
CA LEU A 100 5.10 -15.57 -41.17
C LEU A 100 4.20 -15.52 -39.92
N LEU A 101 2.89 -15.35 -40.11
CA LEU A 101 1.93 -15.29 -39.00
C LEU A 101 1.91 -16.56 -38.14
N TYR A 102 2.02 -17.76 -38.74
CA TYR A 102 2.06 -19.00 -37.97
C TYR A 102 3.33 -19.11 -37.15
N PHE A 103 4.46 -18.65 -37.70
CA PHE A 103 5.72 -18.55 -36.98
C PHE A 103 5.64 -17.57 -35.81
N ILE A 104 5.14 -16.35 -36.03
CA ILE A 104 5.02 -15.32 -34.98
C ILE A 104 4.12 -15.82 -33.84
N LEU A 105 2.96 -16.40 -34.16
CA LEU A 105 2.05 -16.94 -33.15
C LEU A 105 2.71 -18.09 -32.39
N ASN A 106 3.34 -19.04 -33.08
CA ASN A 106 4.05 -20.13 -32.44
C ASN A 106 5.12 -19.61 -31.47
N TYR A 107 5.98 -18.72 -31.96
CA TYR A 107 7.12 -18.20 -31.21
C TYR A 107 6.68 -17.38 -30.00
N PHE A 108 5.77 -16.41 -30.21
CA PHE A 108 5.26 -15.54 -29.15
C PHE A 108 4.65 -16.33 -27.99
N PHE A 109 3.75 -17.26 -28.31
CA PHE A 109 3.03 -18.01 -27.29
C PHE A 109 3.94 -19.02 -26.57
N ILE A 110 4.86 -19.67 -27.28
CA ILE A 110 5.83 -20.58 -26.65
C ILE A 110 6.82 -19.80 -25.76
N VAL A 111 7.34 -18.66 -26.20
CA VAL A 111 8.29 -17.85 -25.40
C VAL A 111 7.62 -17.22 -24.18
N THR A 112 6.35 -16.84 -24.27
CA THR A 112 5.64 -16.20 -23.16
C THR A 112 5.08 -17.20 -22.14
N ALA A 113 4.70 -18.41 -22.56
CA ALA A 113 4.21 -19.47 -21.68
C ALA A 113 5.05 -19.74 -20.41
N PRO A 114 6.40 -19.90 -20.46
CA PRO A 114 7.22 -20.22 -19.29
C PRO A 114 7.15 -19.18 -18.19
N VAL A 115 6.89 -17.91 -18.51
CA VAL A 115 6.77 -16.82 -17.54
C VAL A 115 5.59 -17.07 -16.61
N PHE A 116 4.47 -17.50 -17.17
CA PHE A 116 3.29 -17.88 -16.41
C PHE A 116 3.49 -19.17 -15.60
N LEU A 117 4.23 -20.14 -16.16
CA LEU A 117 4.59 -21.37 -15.44
C LEU A 117 5.54 -21.07 -14.27
N ALA A 118 6.54 -20.21 -14.48
CA ALA A 118 7.49 -19.74 -13.47
C ALA A 118 6.77 -18.95 -12.37
N ALA A 119 5.86 -18.04 -12.71
CA ALA A 119 4.99 -17.38 -11.74
C ALA A 119 4.21 -18.39 -10.88
N GLY A 120 3.74 -19.49 -11.49
CA GLY A 120 3.13 -20.61 -10.76
C GLY A 120 4.09 -21.22 -9.74
N VAL A 121 5.33 -21.51 -10.13
CA VAL A 121 6.38 -22.02 -9.22
C VAL A 121 6.71 -21.03 -8.10
N TYR A 122 6.78 -19.73 -8.39
CA TYR A 122 7.02 -18.69 -7.39
C TYR A 122 5.90 -18.66 -6.34
N THR A 123 4.64 -18.79 -6.76
CA THR A 123 3.51 -18.86 -5.83
C THR A 123 3.57 -20.10 -4.94
N ILE A 124 4.05 -21.24 -5.46
CA ILE A 124 4.26 -22.45 -4.65
C ILE A 124 5.34 -22.23 -3.59
N LEU A 125 6.48 -21.62 -3.95
CA LEU A 125 7.51 -21.32 -2.95
C LEU A 125 6.97 -20.37 -1.87
N SER A 126 6.27 -19.31 -2.28
CA SER A 126 5.64 -18.37 -1.35
C SER A 126 4.55 -19.00 -0.48
N ALA A 127 3.96 -20.12 -0.93
CA ALA A 127 3.06 -20.96 -0.14
C ALA A 127 3.78 -21.90 0.84
N LEU A 128 4.94 -22.43 0.44
CA LEU A 128 5.73 -23.37 1.24
C LEU A 128 6.47 -22.67 2.38
N ILE A 129 6.96 -21.44 2.20
CA ILE A 129 7.74 -20.72 3.22
C ILE A 129 6.96 -20.53 4.54
N PRO A 130 5.71 -20.01 4.55
CA PRO A 130 4.92 -19.91 5.78
C PRO A 130 4.64 -21.29 6.39
N ARG A 131 4.42 -22.31 5.55
CA ARG A 131 4.07 -23.65 6.01
C ARG A 131 5.24 -24.37 6.67
N LEU A 132 6.44 -24.33 6.10
CA LEU A 132 7.62 -25.02 6.63
C LEU A 132 8.39 -24.19 7.67
N GLY A 133 8.25 -22.86 7.62
CA GLY A 133 8.80 -21.92 8.60
C GLY A 133 9.64 -20.84 7.93
N ARG A 134 9.35 -19.57 8.25
CA ARG A 134 10.06 -18.40 7.69
C ARG A 134 11.55 -18.38 8.02
N ARG A 135 11.96 -19.01 9.13
CA ARG A 135 13.38 -19.13 9.57
C ARG A 135 14.31 -19.79 8.56
N TYR A 136 13.77 -20.54 7.60
CA TYR A 136 14.55 -21.24 6.57
C TYR A 136 14.70 -20.47 5.27
N SER A 137 13.96 -19.36 5.09
CA SER A 137 14.03 -18.50 3.91
C SER A 137 14.84 -17.24 4.20
N PHE A 138 15.74 -16.86 3.29
CA PHE A 138 16.50 -15.61 3.38
C PHE A 138 15.64 -14.38 3.11
N LEU A 139 14.63 -14.51 2.26
CA LEU A 139 13.80 -13.41 1.79
C LEU A 139 12.33 -13.62 2.18
N PRO A 140 11.57 -12.54 2.43
CA PRO A 140 10.15 -12.64 2.69
C PRO A 140 9.38 -13.15 1.45
N PRO A 141 8.36 -14.01 1.61
CA PRO A 141 7.59 -14.57 0.49
C PRO A 141 6.96 -13.52 -0.44
N LYS A 142 6.54 -12.38 0.11
CA LYS A 142 5.96 -11.28 -0.67
C LYS A 142 7.01 -10.63 -1.59
N PHE A 143 8.24 -10.48 -1.11
CA PHE A 143 9.34 -9.91 -1.89
C PHE A 143 9.75 -10.84 -3.03
N ILE A 144 9.93 -12.15 -2.74
CA ILE A 144 10.22 -13.17 -3.76
C ILE A 144 9.17 -13.11 -4.88
N LEU A 145 7.88 -13.14 -4.52
CA LEU A 145 6.81 -13.16 -5.51
C LEU A 145 6.81 -11.91 -6.41
N TRP A 146 6.85 -10.70 -5.81
CA TRP A 146 6.79 -9.46 -6.57
C TRP A 146 8.06 -9.18 -7.39
N PHE A 147 9.23 -9.47 -6.83
CA PHE A 147 10.51 -9.26 -7.51
C PHE A 147 10.62 -10.15 -8.76
N PHE A 148 10.44 -11.47 -8.62
CA PHE A 148 10.65 -12.39 -9.74
C PHE A 148 9.57 -12.28 -10.82
N ILE A 149 8.30 -12.02 -10.45
CA ILE A 149 7.25 -11.77 -11.47
C ILE A 149 7.55 -10.49 -12.26
N THR A 150 7.93 -9.40 -11.58
CA THR A 150 8.24 -8.13 -12.26
C THR A 150 9.47 -8.28 -13.16
N SER A 151 10.50 -8.98 -12.67
CA SER A 151 11.70 -9.32 -13.42
C SER A 151 11.36 -10.09 -14.70
N ASP A 152 10.51 -11.13 -14.61
CA ASP A 152 10.12 -11.92 -15.77
C ASP A 152 9.27 -11.11 -16.76
N VAL A 153 8.38 -10.23 -16.30
CA VAL A 153 7.62 -9.33 -17.19
C VAL A 153 8.55 -8.43 -18.00
N ILE A 154 9.56 -7.83 -17.35
CA ILE A 154 10.56 -6.99 -18.03
C ILE A 154 11.33 -7.82 -19.07
N ALA A 155 11.80 -9.02 -18.69
CA ALA A 155 12.51 -9.92 -19.59
C ALA A 155 11.65 -10.29 -20.81
N THR A 156 10.37 -10.58 -20.59
CA THR A 156 9.41 -10.98 -21.62
C THR A 156 9.16 -9.87 -22.63
N VAL A 157 9.04 -8.61 -22.17
CA VAL A 157 8.87 -7.46 -23.07
C VAL A 157 10.08 -7.31 -23.99
N VAL A 158 11.30 -7.46 -23.45
CA VAL A 158 12.53 -7.42 -24.24
C VAL A 158 12.56 -8.56 -25.27
N GLN A 159 12.18 -9.77 -24.85
CA GLN A 159 12.16 -10.95 -25.74
C GLN A 159 11.13 -10.83 -26.86
N ILE A 160 9.89 -10.40 -26.56
CA ILE A 160 8.85 -10.18 -27.56
C ILE A 160 9.31 -9.13 -28.57
N THR A 161 9.94 -8.04 -28.09
CA THR A 161 10.45 -6.97 -28.95
C THR A 161 11.55 -7.49 -29.88
N GLY A 162 12.53 -8.23 -29.35
CA GLY A 162 13.58 -8.85 -30.14
C GLY A 162 13.03 -9.84 -31.18
N ALA A 163 12.12 -10.71 -30.76
CA ALA A 163 11.50 -11.71 -31.64
C ALA A 163 10.66 -11.10 -32.77
N ALA A 164 9.86 -10.08 -32.47
CA ALA A 164 9.08 -9.37 -33.47
C ALA A 164 10.01 -8.69 -34.50
N LEU A 165 11.11 -8.08 -34.03
CA LEU A 165 12.09 -7.45 -34.90
C LEU A 165 12.84 -8.46 -35.78
N ILE A 166 13.14 -9.66 -35.27
CA ILE A 166 13.70 -10.76 -36.09
C ILE A 166 12.74 -11.07 -37.25
N GLY A 167 11.45 -11.27 -36.96
CA GLY A 167 10.44 -11.56 -37.98
C GLY A 167 10.36 -10.48 -39.06
N VAL A 168 10.41 -9.19 -38.67
CA VAL A 168 10.42 -8.05 -39.60
C VAL A 168 11.70 -8.01 -40.44
N ARG A 169 12.88 -8.16 -39.82
CA ARG A 169 14.17 -8.14 -40.54
C ARG A 169 14.27 -9.28 -41.54
N GLN A 170 13.81 -10.47 -41.16
CA GLN A 170 13.85 -11.64 -42.03
C GLN A 170 12.84 -11.55 -43.18
N SER A 171 11.68 -10.93 -42.96
CA SER A 171 10.74 -10.58 -44.03
C SER A 171 11.35 -9.57 -45.02
N ASN A 172 12.08 -8.57 -44.53
CA ASN A 172 12.75 -7.56 -45.35
C ASN A 172 14.07 -8.03 -45.99
N ARG A 173 14.52 -9.28 -45.72
CA ARG A 173 15.82 -9.82 -46.15
C ARG A 173 17.04 -9.04 -45.61
N ASP A 174 16.89 -8.44 -44.43
CA ASP A 174 17.95 -7.78 -43.66
C ASP A 174 18.61 -8.76 -42.69
N ASP A 175 19.83 -8.43 -42.23
CA ASP A 175 20.52 -9.18 -41.18
C ASP A 175 19.75 -9.08 -39.84
N PRO A 176 19.29 -10.20 -39.25
CA PRO A 176 18.56 -10.21 -37.98
C PRO A 176 19.47 -10.18 -36.75
N THR A 177 20.79 -10.10 -36.89
CA THR A 177 21.75 -10.21 -35.77
C THR A 177 21.48 -9.23 -34.62
N ASP A 178 21.23 -7.95 -34.91
CA ASP A 178 20.91 -6.95 -33.87
C ASP A 178 19.63 -7.30 -33.10
N ALA A 179 18.62 -7.78 -33.81
CA ALA A 179 17.34 -8.19 -33.23
C ALA A 179 17.49 -9.46 -32.37
N ASN A 180 18.33 -10.39 -32.83
CA ASN A 180 18.72 -11.57 -32.06
C ASN A 180 19.46 -11.19 -30.77
N ASN A 181 20.34 -10.18 -30.80
CA ASN A 181 21.03 -9.70 -29.60
C ASN A 181 20.08 -9.08 -28.56
N ILE A 182 19.02 -8.39 -28.99
CA ILE A 182 17.98 -7.88 -28.08
C ILE A 182 17.24 -9.04 -27.41
N LEU A 183 16.79 -10.02 -28.19
CA LEU A 183 16.15 -11.23 -27.69
C LEU A 183 17.07 -11.99 -26.72
N LEU A 184 18.34 -12.16 -27.08
CA LEU A 184 19.37 -12.81 -26.29
C LEU A 184 19.56 -12.12 -24.94
N GLY A 185 19.60 -10.79 -24.91
CA GLY A 185 19.70 -10.01 -23.67
C GLY A 185 18.52 -10.27 -22.72
N GLY A 186 17.30 -10.34 -23.24
CA GLY A 186 16.11 -10.68 -22.46
C GLY A 186 16.17 -12.09 -21.88
N LEU A 187 16.60 -13.08 -22.67
CA LEU A 187 16.78 -14.46 -22.21
C LEU A 187 17.91 -14.60 -21.18
N ALA A 188 19.02 -13.87 -21.37
CA ALA A 188 20.15 -13.89 -20.45
C ALA A 188 19.76 -13.34 -19.08
N TYR A 189 19.02 -12.23 -19.05
CA TYR A 189 18.48 -11.66 -17.81
C TYR A 189 17.47 -12.61 -17.14
N GLN A 190 16.60 -13.26 -17.91
CA GLN A 190 15.66 -14.25 -17.38
C GLN A 190 16.38 -15.44 -16.75
N VAL A 191 17.39 -16.01 -17.41
CA VAL A 191 18.19 -17.12 -16.86
C VAL A 191 18.91 -16.68 -15.59
N PHE A 192 19.49 -15.48 -15.56
CA PHE A 192 20.12 -14.92 -14.36
C PHE A 192 19.13 -14.81 -13.19
N SER A 193 17.97 -14.21 -13.43
CA SER A 193 16.92 -14.04 -12.41
C SER A 193 16.42 -15.39 -11.90
N LEU A 194 16.10 -16.33 -12.81
CA LEU A 194 15.63 -17.67 -12.45
C LEU A 194 16.71 -18.49 -11.75
N SER A 195 18.00 -18.30 -12.06
CA SER A 195 19.13 -18.93 -11.35
C SER A 195 19.13 -18.55 -9.87
N ILE A 196 18.95 -17.26 -9.56
CA ILE A 196 18.84 -16.78 -8.18
C ILE A 196 17.64 -17.43 -7.48
N PHE A 197 16.49 -17.50 -8.16
CA PHE A 197 15.31 -18.16 -7.63
C PHE A 197 15.55 -19.66 -7.33
N VAL A 198 16.22 -20.39 -8.23
CA VAL A 198 16.59 -21.80 -8.04
C VAL A 198 17.51 -21.96 -6.83
N ILE A 199 18.51 -21.09 -6.67
CA ILE A 199 19.44 -21.11 -5.52
C ILE A 199 18.69 -20.84 -4.21
N LEU A 200 17.78 -19.86 -4.19
CA LEU A 200 16.93 -19.56 -3.03
C LEU A 200 16.03 -20.73 -2.68
N THR A 201 15.41 -21.35 -3.69
CA THR A 201 14.55 -22.52 -3.53
C THR A 201 15.31 -23.72 -2.99
N ALA A 202 16.47 -24.04 -3.57
CA ALA A 202 17.34 -25.12 -3.11
C ALA A 202 17.82 -24.89 -1.68
N SER A 203 18.26 -23.65 -1.38
CA SER A 203 18.66 -23.23 -0.04
C SER A 203 17.55 -23.40 1.00
N PHE A 204 16.32 -23.03 0.64
CA PHE A 204 15.15 -23.17 1.49
C PHE A 204 14.79 -24.65 1.72
N LEU A 205 14.69 -25.45 0.66
CA LEU A 205 14.35 -26.87 0.75
C LEU A 205 15.41 -27.67 1.52
N PHE A 206 16.70 -27.36 1.32
CA PHE A 206 17.79 -27.99 2.05
C PHE A 206 17.74 -27.68 3.54
N ARG A 207 17.52 -26.41 3.91
CA ARG A 207 17.40 -25.99 5.32
C ARG A 207 16.13 -26.53 5.97
N ALA A 208 15.04 -26.64 5.22
CA ALA A 208 13.76 -27.16 5.70
C ALA A 208 13.68 -28.70 5.74
N ARG A 209 14.70 -29.43 5.25
CA ARG A 209 14.66 -30.90 5.11
C ARG A 209 14.36 -31.64 6.41
N SER A 210 14.87 -31.14 7.53
CA SER A 210 14.65 -31.73 8.87
C SER A 210 13.21 -31.57 9.36
N GLU A 211 12.48 -30.56 8.87
CA GLU A 211 11.07 -30.30 9.18
C GLU A 211 10.10 -30.94 8.19
N VAL A 212 10.56 -31.24 6.98
CA VAL A 212 9.75 -31.88 5.93
C VAL A 212 9.53 -33.37 6.24
N SER A 213 10.56 -34.06 6.75
CA SER A 213 10.52 -35.50 7.02
C SER A 213 9.45 -35.92 8.06
N PRO A 214 9.31 -35.23 9.21
CA PRO A 214 8.32 -35.61 10.25
C PRO A 214 6.86 -35.31 9.86
N ARG A 215 6.61 -34.42 8.90
CA ARG A 215 5.26 -33.95 8.53
C ARG A 215 4.53 -34.84 7.51
N GLY A 216 5.15 -35.94 7.12
CA GLY A 216 4.52 -37.02 6.36
C GLY A 216 5.01 -37.16 4.91
N LYS A 217 4.96 -38.39 4.39
CA LYS A 217 5.49 -38.77 3.07
C LYS A 217 4.92 -37.95 1.90
N LYS A 218 3.65 -37.54 1.98
CA LYS A 218 2.98 -36.75 0.92
C LYS A 218 3.62 -35.37 0.71
N LEU A 219 4.03 -34.69 1.79
CA LEU A 219 4.66 -33.38 1.70
C LEU A 219 6.11 -33.49 1.22
N SER A 220 6.84 -34.51 1.68
CA SER A 220 8.20 -34.79 1.21
C SER A 220 8.24 -35.07 -0.30
N LEU A 221 7.35 -35.95 -0.78
CA LEU A 221 7.20 -36.23 -2.22
C LEU A 221 6.82 -34.98 -3.02
N PHE A 222 5.97 -34.11 -2.47
CA PHE A 222 5.63 -32.84 -3.11
C PHE A 222 6.84 -31.89 -3.20
N CYS A 223 7.64 -31.76 -2.14
CA CYS A 223 8.84 -30.92 -2.16
C CYS A 223 9.86 -31.41 -3.19
N VAL A 224 10.02 -32.74 -3.34
CA VAL A 224 10.85 -33.32 -4.40
C VAL A 224 10.26 -33.03 -5.78
N ALA A 225 8.96 -33.28 -5.99
CA ALA A 225 8.28 -32.98 -7.25
C ALA A 225 8.39 -31.49 -7.63
N PHE A 226 8.26 -30.59 -6.64
CA PHE A 226 8.44 -29.16 -6.81
C PHE A 226 9.87 -28.78 -7.19
N ALA A 227 10.88 -29.35 -6.54
CA ALA A 227 12.28 -29.13 -6.89
C ALA A 227 12.58 -29.60 -8.31
N VAL A 228 12.14 -30.81 -8.67
CA VAL A 228 12.34 -31.38 -10.02
C VAL A 228 11.63 -30.52 -11.07
N ALA A 229 10.37 -30.14 -10.85
CA ALA A 229 9.64 -29.28 -11.78
C ALA A 229 10.30 -27.90 -11.95
N THR A 230 10.83 -27.32 -10.87
CA THR A 230 11.57 -26.05 -10.93
C THR A 230 12.84 -26.18 -11.77
N ILE A 231 13.60 -27.27 -11.61
CA ILE A 231 14.80 -27.57 -12.40
C ILE A 231 14.43 -27.80 -13.87
N MET A 232 13.33 -28.48 -14.17
CA MET A 232 12.88 -28.70 -15.56
C MET A 232 12.53 -27.38 -16.26
N ILE A 233 11.83 -26.47 -15.59
CA ILE A 233 11.52 -25.13 -16.14
C ILE A 233 12.81 -24.31 -16.32
N TYR A 234 13.75 -24.41 -15.38
CA TYR A 234 15.06 -23.77 -15.49
C TYR A 234 15.87 -24.33 -16.68
N LEU A 235 15.95 -25.65 -16.84
CA LEU A 235 16.66 -26.30 -17.95
C LEU A 235 16.15 -25.80 -19.32
N ARG A 236 14.83 -25.73 -19.48
CA ARG A 236 14.20 -25.18 -20.68
C ARG A 236 14.59 -23.72 -20.93
N THR A 237 14.61 -22.89 -19.89
CA THR A 237 15.02 -21.48 -20.00
C THR A 237 16.51 -21.35 -20.40
N CYS A 238 17.38 -22.21 -19.87
CA CYS A 238 18.78 -22.28 -20.28
C CYS A 238 18.96 -22.74 -21.73
N PHE A 239 18.16 -23.73 -22.18
CA PHE A 239 18.17 -24.17 -23.56
C PHE A 239 17.79 -23.04 -24.51
N ARG A 240 16.74 -22.25 -24.21
CA ARG A 240 16.36 -21.09 -25.02
C ARG A 240 17.45 -20.03 -25.12
N LEU A 241 18.13 -19.77 -24.01
CA LEU A 241 19.31 -18.90 -24.02
C LEU A 241 20.40 -19.45 -24.94
N ALA A 242 20.72 -20.75 -24.84
CA ALA A 242 21.76 -21.38 -25.65
C ALA A 242 21.40 -21.42 -27.14
N GLU A 243 20.16 -21.78 -27.48
CA GLU A 243 19.62 -21.78 -28.85
C GLU A 243 19.72 -20.39 -29.49
N THR A 244 19.32 -19.35 -28.75
CA THR A 244 19.36 -17.96 -29.25
C THR A 244 20.80 -17.44 -29.33
N ALA A 245 21.68 -17.87 -28.42
CA ALA A 245 23.09 -17.50 -28.41
C ALA A 245 23.86 -18.11 -29.61
N GLU A 246 23.46 -19.30 -30.05
CA GLU A 246 24.01 -19.92 -31.26
C GLU A 246 23.52 -19.20 -32.54
N GLY A 247 22.34 -18.59 -32.48
CA GLY A 247 21.75 -17.82 -33.56
C GLY A 247 20.91 -18.64 -34.55
N LEU A 248 20.28 -17.94 -35.49
CA LEU A 248 19.43 -18.53 -36.52
C LEU A 248 20.28 -19.41 -37.46
N GLY A 249 19.93 -20.70 -37.57
CA GLY A 249 20.66 -21.67 -38.40
C GLY A 249 21.75 -22.47 -37.67
N GLY A 250 21.91 -22.26 -36.35
CA GLY A 250 22.72 -23.12 -35.49
C GLY A 250 22.21 -24.56 -35.38
N ASN A 251 23.03 -25.48 -34.88
CA ASN A 251 22.68 -26.89 -34.73
C ASN A 251 21.55 -27.10 -33.70
N LEU A 252 21.47 -26.27 -32.66
CA LEU A 252 20.40 -26.35 -31.65
C LEU A 252 19.05 -25.88 -32.20
N SER A 253 19.04 -24.79 -32.99
CA SER A 253 17.81 -24.22 -33.55
C SER A 253 17.30 -25.01 -34.77
N SER A 254 18.19 -25.64 -35.54
CA SER A 254 17.85 -26.33 -36.80
C SER A 254 17.50 -27.82 -36.63
N ASN A 255 17.47 -28.34 -35.40
CA ASN A 255 17.22 -29.76 -35.14
C ASN A 255 16.03 -29.97 -34.19
N GLU A 256 14.96 -30.56 -34.73
CA GLU A 256 13.72 -30.78 -34.00
C GLU A 256 13.88 -31.69 -32.77
N ILE A 257 14.89 -32.57 -32.75
CA ILE A 257 15.13 -33.47 -31.61
C ILE A 257 15.53 -32.67 -30.36
N TYR A 258 16.35 -31.62 -30.51
CA TYR A 258 16.70 -30.75 -29.38
C TYR A 258 15.49 -29.97 -28.89
N PHE A 259 14.68 -29.44 -29.81
CA PHE A 259 13.40 -28.82 -29.46
C PHE A 259 12.48 -29.81 -28.71
N ALA A 260 12.31 -31.03 -29.19
CA ALA A 260 11.47 -32.03 -28.52
C ALA A 260 11.98 -32.39 -27.11
N CYS A 261 13.29 -32.58 -26.96
CA CYS A 261 13.90 -33.06 -25.71
C CYS A 261 14.17 -31.97 -24.67
N LEU A 262 14.47 -30.73 -25.08
CA LEU A 262 14.93 -29.65 -24.20
C LEU A 262 13.95 -28.49 -24.10
N GLU A 263 13.06 -28.31 -25.08
CA GLU A 263 11.98 -27.33 -25.01
C GLU A 263 10.66 -27.97 -24.54
N PHE A 264 10.21 -29.01 -25.25
CA PHE A 264 8.91 -29.65 -24.95
C PHE A 264 8.97 -30.56 -23.72
N ALA A 265 9.88 -31.53 -23.68
CA ALA A 265 9.87 -32.57 -22.66
C ALA A 265 10.01 -32.05 -21.21
N PRO A 266 10.88 -31.07 -20.89
CA PRO A 266 11.01 -30.59 -19.51
C PRO A 266 9.71 -29.92 -19.01
N VAL A 267 9.05 -29.15 -19.88
CA VAL A 267 7.78 -28.51 -19.55
C VAL A 267 6.67 -29.54 -19.41
N ALA A 268 6.57 -30.50 -20.34
CA ALA A 268 5.60 -31.58 -20.29
C ALA A 268 5.73 -32.42 -19.00
N LEU A 269 6.96 -32.70 -18.56
CA LEU A 269 7.25 -33.38 -17.31
C LEU A 269 6.88 -32.53 -16.09
N ALA A 270 7.25 -31.25 -16.06
CA ALA A 270 6.88 -30.35 -14.95
C ALA A 270 5.35 -30.26 -14.77
N VAL A 271 4.62 -30.19 -15.87
CA VAL A 271 3.15 -30.15 -15.90
C VAL A 271 2.54 -31.45 -15.38
N LEU A 272 3.09 -32.61 -15.76
CA LEU A 272 2.70 -33.92 -15.25
C LEU A 272 2.97 -34.02 -13.74
N LEU A 273 4.14 -33.59 -13.28
CA LEU A 273 4.51 -33.60 -11.85
C LEU A 273 3.51 -32.79 -11.03
N PHE A 274 3.17 -31.56 -11.45
CA PHE A 274 2.18 -30.77 -10.73
C PHE A 274 0.75 -31.28 -10.92
N ALA A 275 0.44 -32.08 -11.94
CA ALA A 275 -0.85 -32.73 -12.03
C ALA A 275 -0.98 -33.85 -10.98
N ILE A 276 0.07 -34.68 -10.83
CA ILE A 276 0.12 -35.78 -9.86
C ILE A 276 0.23 -35.26 -8.43
N TRP A 277 1.05 -34.24 -8.19
CA TRP A 277 1.28 -33.62 -6.89
C TRP A 277 0.82 -32.17 -6.90
N HIS A 278 -0.48 -31.96 -7.06
CA HIS A 278 -1.05 -30.63 -7.20
C HIS A 278 -0.89 -29.77 -5.95
N PRO A 279 -0.45 -28.50 -6.07
CA PRO A 279 -0.19 -27.63 -4.93
C PRO A 279 -1.43 -27.38 -4.08
N GLY A 280 -2.62 -27.28 -4.68
CA GLY A 280 -3.88 -27.16 -3.94
C GLY A 280 -4.21 -28.36 -3.02
N ARG A 281 -3.68 -29.55 -3.33
CA ARG A 281 -3.84 -30.79 -2.54
C ARG A 281 -2.71 -30.97 -1.54
N CYS A 282 -1.47 -30.67 -1.93
CA CYS A 282 -0.30 -30.92 -1.08
C CYS A 282 0.01 -29.74 -0.14
N VAL A 283 -0.21 -28.50 -0.57
CA VAL A 283 0.13 -27.26 0.16
C VAL A 283 -1.09 -26.64 0.88
N GLY A 284 -2.32 -26.89 0.39
CA GLY A 284 -3.57 -26.51 1.05
C GLY A 284 -4.20 -25.22 0.52
N LYS A 285 -5.40 -24.88 1.02
CA LYS A 285 -6.32 -23.88 0.45
C LYS A 285 -5.96 -22.41 0.64
N LYS A 286 -4.81 -22.07 1.22
CA LYS A 286 -4.49 -20.69 1.58
C LYS A 286 -3.09 -20.27 1.15
N VAL A 287 -3.03 -19.77 -0.07
CA VAL A 287 -2.29 -18.53 -0.31
C VAL A 287 -3.26 -17.56 -0.96
N ARG A 288 -3.76 -16.62 -0.19
CA ARG A 288 -4.02 -15.27 -0.69
C ARG A 288 -3.05 -14.38 0.04
N VAL A 289 -2.53 -13.37 -0.63
CA VAL A 289 -1.64 -12.36 -0.04
C VAL A 289 -2.28 -11.70 1.21
N THR A 290 -3.62 -11.76 1.32
CA THR A 290 -4.46 -11.32 2.46
C THR A 290 -4.64 -12.34 3.60
N ASP A 291 -4.24 -13.60 3.45
CA ASP A 291 -4.34 -14.63 4.51
C ASP A 291 -3.10 -14.66 5.43
N LEU A 292 -1.97 -14.05 5.03
CA LEU A 292 -0.78 -13.91 5.87
C LEU A 292 -0.97 -12.86 6.98
N GLU A 293 -1.79 -11.84 6.74
CA GLU A 293 -2.27 -10.92 7.77
C GLU A 293 -3.11 -11.66 8.80
N LYS A 294 -4.01 -12.54 8.34
CA LYS A 294 -4.95 -13.27 9.22
C LYS A 294 -4.28 -14.37 10.05
N GLU A 295 -3.22 -15.03 9.58
CA GLU A 295 -2.50 -16.03 10.42
C GLU A 295 -1.56 -15.40 11.44
N HIS A 296 -0.98 -14.23 11.15
CA HIS A 296 -0.27 -13.46 12.16
C HIS A 296 -1.24 -13.00 13.25
N THR A 297 -2.43 -12.52 12.87
CA THR A 297 -3.53 -12.24 13.81
C THR A 297 -4.02 -13.50 14.53
N ARG A 298 -4.08 -14.68 13.89
CA ARG A 298 -4.53 -15.93 14.54
C ARG A 298 -3.52 -16.51 15.52
N LEU A 299 -2.20 -16.39 15.24
CA LEU A 299 -1.15 -16.78 16.17
C LEU A 299 -1.05 -15.80 17.33
N ILE A 300 -1.21 -14.50 17.08
CA ILE A 300 -1.37 -13.49 18.13
C ILE A 300 -2.61 -13.81 18.97
N LEU A 301 -3.76 -14.09 18.36
CA LEU A 301 -5.00 -14.45 19.06
C LEU A 301 -4.91 -15.79 19.80
N HIS A 302 -4.20 -16.80 19.30
CA HIS A 302 -4.04 -18.09 19.98
C HIS A 302 -3.03 -17.99 21.15
N HIS A 303 -1.96 -17.20 20.99
CA HIS A 303 -1.04 -16.87 22.09
C HIS A 303 -1.72 -15.97 23.13
N GLN A 304 -2.59 -15.06 22.69
CA GLN A 304 -3.43 -14.22 23.55
C GLN A 304 -4.53 -15.03 24.24
N GLN A 305 -5.12 -16.05 23.60
CA GLN A 305 -6.11 -16.95 24.21
C GLN A 305 -5.50 -17.93 25.23
N LEU A 306 -4.28 -18.43 25.01
CA LEU A 306 -3.56 -19.25 25.99
C LEU A 306 -3.06 -18.42 27.19
N GLN A 307 -2.84 -17.11 27.01
CA GLN A 307 -2.55 -16.17 28.10
C GLN A 307 -3.84 -15.75 28.84
N LEU A 308 -4.97 -15.59 28.14
CA LEU A 308 -6.27 -15.26 28.73
C LEU A 308 -6.92 -16.43 29.50
N ALA A 309 -6.57 -17.69 29.21
CA ALA A 309 -7.14 -18.85 29.91
C ALA A 309 -6.58 -19.10 31.33
N LYS A 310 -5.62 -18.28 31.80
CA LYS A 310 -5.01 -18.42 33.14
C LYS A 310 -5.38 -17.32 34.15
N HIS A 311 -6.15 -16.31 33.76
CA HIS A 311 -6.63 -15.30 34.71
C HIS A 311 -8.11 -15.04 34.44
N THR A 312 -8.97 -15.73 35.20
CA THR A 312 -10.37 -15.33 35.37
C THR A 312 -10.41 -13.95 36.02
N MET A 313 -10.54 -12.91 35.21
CA MET A 313 -11.03 -11.61 35.66
C MET A 313 -12.52 -11.48 35.25
N PRO A 314 -13.34 -10.79 36.06
CA PRO A 314 -14.76 -10.60 35.80
C PRO A 314 -14.98 -9.79 34.49
N PRO A 315 -16.20 -9.80 33.93
CA PRO A 315 -16.48 -9.13 32.66
C PRO A 315 -16.14 -7.63 32.76
N LEU A 316 -15.34 -7.16 31.80
CA LEU A 316 -14.99 -5.74 31.67
C LEU A 316 -16.27 -4.92 31.45
N PRO A 317 -16.44 -3.78 32.15
CA PRO A 317 -17.52 -2.84 31.89
C PRO A 317 -17.39 -2.22 30.47
N PRO A 318 -18.49 -1.71 29.89
CA PRO A 318 -18.53 -1.19 28.51
C PRO A 318 -17.52 -0.04 28.28
N SER A 319 -16.99 0.04 27.05
CA SER A 319 -15.77 0.77 26.67
C SER A 319 -15.67 2.22 27.16
N ALA A 320 -14.56 2.54 27.85
CA ALA A 320 -14.25 3.86 28.41
C ALA A 320 -13.94 4.99 27.41
N ASN A 321 -13.96 4.73 26.09
CA ASN A 321 -13.66 5.72 25.04
C ASN A 321 -14.65 5.60 23.87
N PRO A 322 -15.72 6.43 23.81
CA PRO A 322 -16.68 6.36 22.72
C PRO A 322 -16.09 6.96 21.44
N LEU A 323 -15.90 6.13 20.42
CA LEU A 323 -15.66 6.61 19.06
C LEU A 323 -17.00 7.02 18.41
N PRO A 324 -17.00 8.04 17.53
CA PRO A 324 -15.88 8.92 17.21
C PRO A 324 -15.58 9.93 18.34
N ARG A 325 -14.30 10.29 18.49
CA ARG A 325 -13.86 11.37 19.40
C ARG A 325 -14.33 12.73 18.87
N LEU A 326 -14.67 13.61 19.79
CA LEU A 326 -14.83 15.05 19.55
C LEU A 326 -13.88 15.77 20.51
N ILE A 327 -12.92 16.50 19.95
CA ILE A 327 -11.81 17.13 20.66
C ILE A 327 -11.82 18.62 20.32
N THR A 328 -11.52 19.48 21.29
CA THR A 328 -11.22 20.89 21.03
C THR A 328 -9.94 21.28 21.75
N TYR A 329 -9.08 22.02 21.05
CA TYR A 329 -7.97 22.71 21.68
C TYR A 329 -8.48 24.01 22.31
N TYR A 330 -7.87 24.36 23.44
CA TYR A 330 -8.17 25.54 24.23
C TYR A 330 -6.83 26.19 24.56
N GLN A 331 -6.40 27.11 23.70
CA GLN A 331 -5.15 27.86 23.81
C GLN A 331 -5.39 29.31 24.21
N THR A 332 -6.33 29.98 23.55
CA THR A 332 -6.75 31.33 23.91
C THR A 332 -7.67 31.26 25.13
N HIS A 333 -7.08 31.42 26.31
CA HIS A 333 -7.79 31.30 27.59
C HIS A 333 -8.54 32.58 27.99
N HIS A 334 -8.00 33.74 27.65
CA HIS A 334 -8.61 35.03 27.98
C HIS A 334 -8.89 35.84 26.70
N ASP A 335 -9.92 36.68 26.77
CA ASP A 335 -10.19 37.65 25.71
C ASP A 335 -9.25 38.85 25.80
N SER A 336 -9.34 39.77 24.83
CA SER A 336 -8.54 41.00 24.80
C SER A 336 -8.79 41.95 26.00
N SER A 337 -9.79 41.67 26.83
CA SER A 337 -10.10 42.41 28.05
C SER A 337 -9.64 41.66 29.31
N GLY A 338 -8.94 40.53 29.17
CA GLY A 338 -8.44 39.70 30.27
C GLY A 338 -9.52 38.82 30.91
N ASN A 339 -10.72 38.71 30.34
CA ASN A 339 -11.76 37.85 30.89
C ASN A 339 -11.55 36.41 30.43
N LEU A 340 -11.73 35.46 31.35
CA LEU A 340 -11.65 34.04 31.05
C LEU A 340 -12.75 33.62 30.05
N ILE A 341 -12.34 32.91 29.00
CA ILE A 341 -13.21 32.31 28.00
C ILE A 341 -13.61 30.91 28.46
N SER A 342 -14.67 30.82 29.26
CA SER A 342 -15.08 29.56 29.90
C SER A 342 -15.31 28.40 28.91
N PRO A 343 -14.72 27.21 29.13
CA PRO A 343 -15.07 25.97 28.42
C PRO A 343 -16.32 25.25 28.97
N LEU A 344 -16.92 25.71 30.09
CA LEU A 344 -18.14 25.10 30.66
C LEU A 344 -19.33 25.00 29.69
N PRO A 345 -19.53 25.91 28.72
CA PRO A 345 -20.56 25.75 27.69
C PRO A 345 -20.49 24.41 26.94
N LEU A 346 -19.32 23.78 26.83
CA LEU A 346 -19.15 22.46 26.19
C LEU A 346 -19.91 21.32 26.90
N ILE A 347 -20.23 21.47 28.18
CA ILE A 347 -20.98 20.47 28.97
C ILE A 347 -22.34 20.98 29.46
N THR A 348 -22.55 22.30 29.49
CA THR A 348 -23.80 22.92 29.98
C THR A 348 -24.79 23.20 28.85
N GLN A 349 -24.31 23.40 27.61
CA GLN A 349 -25.20 23.61 26.47
C GLN A 349 -25.70 22.28 25.90
N PRO A 350 -26.98 22.19 25.52
CA PRO A 350 -27.58 20.93 25.08
C PRO A 350 -27.04 20.49 23.71
N GLY A 351 -27.00 19.17 23.51
CA GLY A 351 -26.65 18.57 22.22
C GLY A 351 -25.15 18.57 21.90
N ILE A 352 -24.29 18.74 22.92
CA ILE A 352 -22.83 18.63 22.79
C ILE A 352 -22.38 17.33 23.45
N ALA A 353 -21.54 16.57 22.75
CA ALA A 353 -20.93 15.33 23.24
C ALA A 353 -19.41 15.39 23.08
N ILE A 354 -18.82 16.47 23.63
CA ILE A 354 -17.37 16.64 23.70
C ILE A 354 -16.76 15.48 24.47
N THR A 355 -15.63 14.96 24.00
CA THR A 355 -14.93 13.85 24.65
C THR A 355 -13.63 14.28 25.30
N HIS A 356 -12.91 15.21 24.66
CA HIS A 356 -11.61 15.68 25.14
C HIS A 356 -11.52 17.20 24.99
N VAL A 357 -10.90 17.86 25.97
CA VAL A 357 -10.44 19.25 25.90
C VAL A 357 -8.94 19.25 26.13
N ILE A 358 -8.19 19.86 25.22
CA ILE A 358 -6.73 19.93 25.29
C ILE A 358 -6.31 21.36 25.60
N VAL A 359 -5.76 21.58 26.79
CA VAL A 359 -5.27 22.88 27.27
C VAL A 359 -3.90 23.13 26.67
N ALA A 360 -3.74 24.24 25.96
CA ALA A 360 -2.54 24.57 25.21
C ALA A 360 -2.08 26.01 25.48
N ALA A 361 -0.84 26.39 25.22
CA ALA A 361 0.31 25.53 24.97
C ALA A 361 1.24 25.56 26.18
N ILE A 362 1.69 24.38 26.61
CA ILE A 362 2.72 24.25 27.65
C ILE A 362 4.08 24.40 26.98
N HIS A 363 4.92 25.30 27.50
CA HIS A 363 6.26 25.56 26.98
C HIS A 363 7.33 25.28 28.03
N ILE A 364 8.42 24.63 27.59
CA ILE A 364 9.64 24.47 28.39
C ILE A 364 10.59 25.58 27.95
N ASN A 365 10.86 26.52 28.85
CA ASN A 365 11.74 27.66 28.62
C ASN A 365 13.22 27.32 28.93
N ASP A 366 14.13 28.28 28.78
CA ASP A 366 15.57 28.08 29.04
C ASP A 366 15.87 27.67 30.49
N ASP A 367 15.11 28.22 31.43
CA ASP A 367 15.16 27.81 32.83
C ASP A 367 14.16 26.64 33.04
N PRO A 368 14.64 25.44 33.42
CA PRO A 368 13.78 24.28 33.63
C PRO A 368 12.60 24.54 34.58
N GLN A 369 12.77 25.41 35.58
CA GLN A 369 11.73 25.69 36.57
C GLN A 369 10.69 26.71 36.09
N LYS A 370 10.95 27.40 34.98
CA LYS A 370 10.07 28.44 34.43
C LYS A 370 9.25 27.91 33.27
N ILE A 371 8.61 26.75 33.42
CA ILE A 371 7.62 26.32 32.44
C ILE A 371 6.47 27.33 32.39
N THR A 372 5.90 27.54 31.21
CA THR A 372 4.74 28.43 31.03
C THR A 372 3.59 27.67 30.38
N LEU A 373 2.38 28.09 30.70
CA LEU A 373 1.18 27.85 29.90
C LEU A 373 0.90 29.17 29.19
N ASN A 374 1.09 29.20 27.87
CA ASN A 374 1.28 30.42 27.09
C ASN A 374 2.36 31.29 27.74
N ASP A 375 1.98 32.45 28.27
CA ASP A 375 2.91 33.49 28.74
C ASP A 375 3.19 33.41 30.25
N TYR A 376 2.34 32.71 31.03
CA TYR A 376 2.42 32.66 32.49
C TYR A 376 2.75 31.27 33.02
N HIS A 377 3.34 31.21 34.23
CA HIS A 377 3.51 29.92 34.90
C HIS A 377 2.13 29.23 35.12
N PRO A 378 1.99 27.90 34.96
CA PRO A 378 0.69 27.21 35.09
C PRO A 378 -0.02 27.39 36.45
N SER A 379 0.71 27.82 37.49
CA SER A 379 0.17 28.13 38.82
C SER A 379 -0.16 29.61 39.04
N HIS A 380 -0.03 30.44 38.00
CA HIS A 380 -0.36 31.86 38.09
C HIS A 380 -1.86 32.04 38.42
N PRO A 381 -2.24 33.02 39.28
CA PRO A 381 -3.62 33.22 39.72
C PRO A 381 -4.62 33.41 38.57
N ILE A 382 -4.17 33.94 37.43
CA ILE A 382 -4.99 34.12 36.22
C ILE A 382 -5.67 32.81 35.77
N PHE A 383 -5.00 31.67 35.95
CA PHE A 383 -5.51 30.36 35.56
C PHE A 383 -6.32 29.66 36.66
N GLN A 384 -6.49 30.25 37.84
CA GLN A 384 -7.15 29.59 38.97
C GLN A 384 -8.58 29.15 38.62
N THR A 385 -9.37 30.07 38.05
CA THR A 385 -10.74 29.79 37.62
C THR A 385 -10.76 28.78 36.48
N MET A 386 -9.87 28.93 35.50
CA MET A 386 -9.74 28.01 34.38
C MET A 386 -9.51 26.56 34.85
N TRP A 387 -8.56 26.34 35.77
CA TRP A 387 -8.29 25.01 36.31
C TRP A 387 -9.49 24.45 37.07
N ALA A 388 -10.23 25.28 37.80
CA ALA A 388 -11.45 24.85 38.47
C ALA A 388 -12.52 24.39 37.47
N GLU A 389 -12.74 25.13 36.39
CA GLU A 389 -13.71 24.77 35.34
C GLU A 389 -13.30 23.49 34.60
N LEU A 390 -12.01 23.32 34.30
CA LEU A 390 -11.49 22.10 33.70
C LEU A 390 -11.70 20.86 34.61
N ARG A 391 -11.60 21.02 35.94
CA ARG A 391 -11.97 19.93 36.87
C ARG A 391 -13.46 19.57 36.80
N ILE A 392 -14.35 20.54 36.58
CA ILE A 392 -15.78 20.30 36.38
C ILE A 392 -16.01 19.50 35.07
N LEU A 393 -15.28 19.81 34.01
CA LEU A 393 -15.30 19.03 32.77
C LEU A 393 -14.86 17.57 33.01
N GLN A 394 -13.75 17.37 33.74
CA GLN A 394 -13.28 16.02 34.13
C GLN A 394 -14.32 15.25 34.93
N ALA A 395 -14.94 15.90 35.92
CA ALA A 395 -16.01 15.30 36.72
C ALA A 395 -17.25 14.92 35.88
N SER A 396 -17.47 15.62 34.76
CA SER A 396 -18.56 15.35 33.80
C SER A 396 -18.21 14.24 32.79
N GLY A 397 -17.03 13.62 32.89
CA GLY A 397 -16.58 12.53 32.03
C GLY A 397 -15.79 12.98 30.80
N VAL A 398 -15.51 14.28 30.65
CA VAL A 398 -14.63 14.82 29.59
C VAL A 398 -13.18 14.60 29.98
N LYS A 399 -12.35 14.10 29.07
CA LYS A 399 -10.91 13.98 29.32
C LYS A 399 -10.23 15.34 29.15
N VAL A 400 -9.50 15.79 30.16
CA VAL A 400 -8.73 17.04 30.08
C VAL A 400 -7.26 16.71 29.95
N MET A 401 -6.67 17.08 28.83
CA MET A 401 -5.26 16.84 28.50
C MET A 401 -4.52 18.17 28.40
N GLY A 402 -3.19 18.14 28.51
CA GLY A 402 -2.34 19.28 28.14
C GLY A 402 -1.74 19.09 26.75
N MET A 403 -1.35 20.17 26.07
CA MET A 403 -0.53 20.16 24.86
C MET A 403 0.85 20.73 25.18
N LEU A 404 1.91 19.98 24.87
CA LEU A 404 3.29 20.44 25.00
C LEU A 404 3.83 20.92 23.65
N GLY A 405 4.49 22.08 23.64
CA GLY A 405 5.18 22.62 22.46
C GLY A 405 4.28 23.49 21.57
N GLY A 406 4.02 23.02 20.36
CA GLY A 406 3.37 23.79 19.29
C GLY A 406 4.32 24.75 18.56
N ALA A 407 3.74 25.78 17.92
CA ALA A 407 4.48 26.70 17.05
C ALA A 407 5.64 27.46 17.75
N CYS A 408 5.59 27.63 19.08
CA CYS A 408 6.68 28.21 19.85
C CYS A 408 7.76 27.16 20.13
N LYS A 409 8.88 27.30 19.42
CA LYS A 409 9.99 26.34 19.42
C LYS A 409 10.80 26.34 20.72
N GLY A 410 11.44 25.20 20.99
CA GLY A 410 12.49 25.01 21.99
C GLY A 410 12.16 23.91 23.01
N SER A 411 10.90 23.53 23.17
CA SER A 411 10.50 22.53 24.17
C SER A 411 11.10 21.16 23.87
N TYR A 412 11.04 20.72 22.62
CA TYR A 412 11.54 19.41 22.20
C TYR A 412 13.05 19.39 22.02
N VAL A 413 13.66 20.48 21.59
CA VAL A 413 15.13 20.61 21.55
C VAL A 413 15.74 20.36 22.93
N ARG A 414 15.13 20.90 23.99
CA ARG A 414 15.56 20.69 25.38
C ARG A 414 15.34 19.24 25.84
N LEU A 415 14.28 18.60 25.36
CA LEU A 415 13.96 17.20 25.66
C LEU A 415 14.72 16.18 24.78
N ASP A 416 15.39 16.63 23.71
CA ASP A 416 16.18 15.77 22.82
C ASP A 416 17.66 15.68 23.22
N ALA A 417 18.06 16.42 24.28
CA ALA A 417 19.42 16.44 24.80
C ALA A 417 19.85 15.12 25.48
N ASP A 418 21.01 15.13 26.15
CA ASP A 418 21.48 14.00 26.95
C ASP A 418 20.53 13.69 28.13
N GLN A 419 20.74 12.55 28.79
CA GLN A 419 19.84 12.06 29.84
C GLN A 419 19.73 13.02 31.05
N GLU A 420 20.83 13.65 31.45
CA GLU A 420 20.85 14.57 32.59
C GLU A 420 20.04 15.83 32.27
N THR A 421 20.27 16.40 31.09
CA THR A 421 19.52 17.55 30.60
C THR A 421 18.04 17.22 30.42
N PHE A 422 17.72 16.04 29.85
CA PHE A 422 16.36 15.56 29.73
C PHE A 422 15.65 15.48 31.09
N ASP A 423 16.25 14.83 32.08
CA ASP A 423 15.66 14.68 33.42
C ASP A 423 15.40 16.03 34.09
N ARG A 424 16.31 17.00 33.89
CA ARG A 424 16.20 18.35 34.43
C ARG A 424 15.00 19.11 33.85
N PHE A 425 14.76 19.03 32.54
CA PHE A 425 13.67 19.74 31.86
C PHE A 425 12.34 18.98 31.91
N TYR A 426 12.36 17.66 31.94
CA TYR A 426 11.15 16.84 32.01
C TYR A 426 10.51 16.87 33.41
N GLY A 427 11.31 16.94 34.48
CA GLY A 427 10.82 16.91 35.87
C GLY A 427 9.70 17.91 36.17
N PRO A 428 9.88 19.22 35.86
CA PRO A 428 8.87 20.25 36.08
C PRO A 428 7.57 20.02 35.28
N VAL A 429 7.67 19.51 34.05
CA VAL A 429 6.48 19.15 33.25
C VAL A 429 5.73 17.99 33.88
N ARG A 430 6.44 16.93 34.31
CA ARG A 430 5.85 15.80 35.03
C ARG A 430 5.13 16.26 36.29
N ASP A 431 5.73 17.16 37.05
CA ASP A 431 5.18 17.62 38.33
C ASP A 431 3.94 18.49 38.09
N MET A 432 3.93 19.35 37.07
CA MET A 432 2.75 20.09 36.64
C MET A 432 1.60 19.17 36.22
N ILE A 433 1.86 18.13 35.42
CA ILE A 433 0.84 17.15 35.00
C ILE A 433 0.21 16.48 36.22
N ARG A 434 1.01 16.14 37.24
CA ARG A 434 0.52 15.55 38.50
C ARG A 434 -0.30 16.53 39.31
N GLU A 435 0.20 17.76 39.50
CA GLU A 435 -0.48 18.81 40.26
C GLU A 435 -1.84 19.16 39.64
N ARG A 436 -1.87 19.34 38.32
CA ARG A 436 -3.10 19.66 37.57
C ARG A 436 -3.96 18.43 37.28
N GLY A 437 -3.45 17.22 37.57
CA GLY A 437 -4.14 15.94 37.38
C GLY A 437 -4.73 15.79 35.99
N LEU A 438 -3.91 16.05 34.96
CA LEU A 438 -4.30 15.90 33.56
C LEU A 438 -4.47 14.41 33.21
N ASP A 439 -5.46 14.08 32.38
CA ASP A 439 -5.72 12.72 31.90
C ASP A 439 -4.70 12.25 30.85
N GLY A 440 -3.95 13.19 30.27
CA GLY A 440 -3.00 12.92 29.20
C GLY A 440 -2.21 14.14 28.74
N LEU A 441 -1.30 13.89 27.81
CA LEU A 441 -0.47 14.89 27.16
C LEU A 441 -0.45 14.67 25.64
N ASP A 442 -0.73 15.72 24.90
CA ASP A 442 -0.54 15.82 23.46
C ASP A 442 0.84 16.40 23.17
N LEU A 443 1.64 15.68 22.40
CA LEU A 443 2.98 16.08 22.01
C LEU A 443 2.91 16.70 20.61
N ASP A 444 2.68 18.02 20.57
CA ASP A 444 2.63 18.80 19.35
C ASP A 444 4.03 19.27 18.92
N VAL A 445 4.74 18.38 18.19
CA VAL A 445 6.14 18.57 17.81
C VAL A 445 6.24 19.34 16.49
N GLU A 446 6.39 20.67 16.56
CA GLU A 446 6.56 21.56 15.39
C GLU A 446 8.01 22.08 15.19
N GLU A 447 8.98 21.29 15.69
CA GLU A 447 10.41 21.50 15.50
C GLU A 447 11.14 20.17 15.34
N GLU A 448 12.37 20.20 14.80
CA GLU A 448 13.14 18.96 14.62
C GLU A 448 13.48 18.32 15.98
N MET A 449 13.05 17.06 16.14
CA MET A 449 13.38 16.21 17.28
C MET A 449 13.85 14.84 16.76
N SER A 450 14.83 14.23 17.42
CA SER A 450 15.27 12.89 17.06
C SER A 450 14.22 11.83 17.39
N LEU A 451 14.19 10.74 16.61
CA LEU A 451 13.33 9.59 16.90
C LEU A 451 13.65 8.97 18.27
N GLY A 452 14.92 9.01 18.70
CA GLY A 452 15.35 8.53 20.01
C GLY A 452 14.79 9.37 21.15
N GLY A 453 14.79 10.69 21.00
CA GLY A 453 14.25 11.63 21.98
C GLY A 453 12.75 11.48 22.19
N ILE A 454 11.97 11.43 21.11
CA ILE A 454 10.51 11.26 21.23
C ILE A 454 10.14 9.90 21.84
N VAL A 455 10.85 8.83 21.47
CA VAL A 455 10.67 7.50 22.07
C VAL A 455 10.99 7.53 23.56
N ARG A 456 12.09 8.18 23.97
CA ARG A 456 12.45 8.35 25.38
C ARG A 456 11.38 9.12 26.15
N LEU A 457 10.83 10.19 25.58
CA LEU A 457 9.76 10.98 26.20
C LEU A 457 8.49 10.13 26.41
N ILE A 458 8.05 9.39 25.39
CA ILE A 458 6.88 8.51 25.47
C ILE A 458 7.10 7.41 26.52
N ASP A 459 8.27 6.76 26.52
CA ASP A 459 8.62 5.73 27.51
C ASP A 459 8.59 6.28 28.93
N ARG A 460 9.10 7.50 29.13
CA ARG A 460 9.15 8.13 30.43
C ARG A 460 7.75 8.53 30.92
N LEU A 461 6.91 9.11 30.05
CA LEU A 461 5.51 9.40 30.36
C LEU A 461 4.75 8.13 30.74
N ARG A 462 4.91 7.06 29.97
CA ARG A 462 4.25 5.78 30.23
C ARG A 462 4.70 5.17 31.56
N SER A 463 5.99 5.27 31.88
CA SER A 463 6.55 4.83 33.16
C SER A 463 6.00 5.63 34.36
N ASP A 464 5.91 6.95 34.23
CA ASP A 464 5.57 7.84 35.36
C ASP A 464 4.06 7.94 35.65
N PHE A 465 3.22 7.71 34.64
CA PHE A 465 1.77 7.90 34.72
C PHE A 465 0.95 6.62 34.47
N GLY A 466 1.60 5.53 34.05
CA GLY A 466 0.95 4.24 33.84
C GLY A 466 0.14 4.16 32.53
N PRO A 467 -0.50 3.01 32.24
CA PRO A 467 -1.08 2.70 30.93
C PRO A 467 -2.38 3.45 30.60
N THR A 468 -3.04 4.06 31.60
CA THR A 468 -4.29 4.81 31.40
C THR A 468 -4.07 6.26 30.97
N PHE A 469 -2.85 6.79 31.14
CA PHE A 469 -2.49 8.14 30.73
C PHE A 469 -2.52 8.27 29.20
N LEU A 470 -3.24 9.24 28.67
CA LEU A 470 -3.37 9.41 27.23
C LEU A 470 -2.11 10.10 26.69
N ILE A 471 -1.48 9.49 25.70
CA ILE A 471 -0.36 10.09 24.97
C ILE A 471 -0.80 10.21 23.52
N THR A 472 -0.81 11.43 23.00
CA THR A 472 -1.17 11.72 21.61
C THR A 472 -0.08 12.57 20.98
N LEU A 473 -0.09 12.65 19.65
CA LEU A 473 0.77 13.55 18.90
C LEU A 473 -0.07 14.29 17.88
N ALA A 474 0.39 15.46 17.43
CA ALA A 474 -0.32 16.29 16.45
C ALA A 474 0.44 16.41 15.10
N PRO A 475 0.63 15.30 14.35
CA PRO A 475 1.32 15.34 13.07
C PRO A 475 0.56 16.19 12.05
N VAL A 476 1.30 16.97 11.27
CA VAL A 476 0.78 17.53 10.02
C VAL A 476 0.34 16.41 9.08
N ALA A 477 -0.81 16.53 8.39
CA ALA A 477 -1.40 15.41 7.65
C ALA A 477 -0.47 14.77 6.62
N MET A 478 0.33 15.56 5.89
CA MET A 478 1.31 15.03 4.95
C MET A 478 2.37 14.14 5.59
N SER A 479 2.74 14.31 6.86
CA SER A 479 3.80 13.52 7.48
C SER A 479 3.42 12.04 7.65
N LEU A 480 2.12 11.75 7.72
CA LEU A 480 1.61 10.37 7.74
C LEU A 480 1.68 9.71 6.36
N LEU A 481 1.77 10.49 5.27
CA LEU A 481 1.85 10.00 3.89
C LEU A 481 3.26 10.06 3.32
N ASP A 482 4.06 11.05 3.68
CA ASP A 482 5.44 11.26 3.25
C ASP A 482 6.27 11.81 4.41
N PHE A 483 7.18 10.98 4.93
CA PHE A 483 8.01 11.34 6.09
C PHE A 483 8.89 12.59 5.86
N LYS A 484 9.16 12.95 4.60
CA LYS A 484 9.95 14.14 4.26
C LYS A 484 9.16 15.45 4.39
N LYS A 485 7.82 15.38 4.39
CA LYS A 485 6.92 16.53 4.50
C LYS A 485 6.39 16.61 5.93
N ASN A 486 7.27 17.06 6.82
CA ASN A 486 7.08 16.98 8.27
C ASN A 486 7.64 18.22 8.97
N LEU A 487 7.08 18.56 10.13
CA LEU A 487 7.62 19.59 11.04
C LEU A 487 8.48 18.98 12.16
N SER A 488 8.22 17.73 12.54
CA SER A 488 8.75 17.11 13.77
C SER A 488 10.16 16.53 13.64
N GLY A 489 10.75 16.51 12.44
CA GLY A 489 12.03 15.86 12.15
C GLY A 489 11.96 14.33 12.06
N PHE A 490 11.49 13.64 13.10
CA PHE A 490 11.40 12.18 13.13
C PHE A 490 10.29 11.61 12.24
N ASP A 491 10.46 10.36 11.80
CA ASP A 491 9.45 9.65 11.00
C ASP A 491 8.33 9.07 11.89
N TYR A 492 7.09 9.51 11.64
CA TYR A 492 5.89 9.03 12.34
C TYR A 492 5.59 7.54 12.07
N GLU A 493 5.93 7.01 10.89
CA GLU A 493 5.75 5.58 10.60
C GLU A 493 6.70 4.73 11.45
N ALA A 494 7.96 5.16 11.57
CA ALA A 494 8.93 4.52 12.46
C ALA A 494 8.47 4.60 13.92
N LEU A 495 7.93 5.75 14.34
CA LEU A 495 7.38 5.93 15.68
C LEU A 495 6.18 5.00 15.97
N GLU A 496 5.23 4.88 15.05
CA GLU A 496 4.07 3.98 15.20
C GLU A 496 4.52 2.52 15.30
N VAL A 497 5.54 2.10 14.53
CA VAL A 497 6.11 0.76 14.64
C VAL A 497 6.76 0.52 16.01
N MET A 498 7.45 1.52 16.56
CA MET A 498 8.20 1.38 17.82
C MET A 498 7.33 1.53 19.07
N ARG A 499 6.39 2.47 19.07
CA ARG A 499 5.62 2.91 20.25
C ARG A 499 4.13 3.12 19.98
N GLY A 500 3.60 2.65 18.86
CA GLY A 500 2.19 2.80 18.55
C GLY A 500 1.26 2.24 19.65
N ARG A 501 1.65 1.22 20.40
CA ARG A 501 0.81 0.71 21.51
C ARG A 501 0.66 1.69 22.67
N ASP A 502 1.62 2.57 22.85
CA ASP A 502 1.63 3.58 23.91
C ASP A 502 1.02 4.91 23.45
N ILE A 503 0.78 5.06 22.14
CA ILE A 503 0.14 6.24 21.53
C ILE A 503 -1.34 5.96 21.31
N ALA A 504 -2.19 6.78 21.92
CA ALA A 504 -3.64 6.60 21.90
C ALA A 504 -4.26 6.93 20.53
N TRP A 505 -3.84 8.03 19.92
CA TRP A 505 -4.17 8.46 18.55
C TRP A 505 -3.28 9.63 18.11
N TYR A 506 -3.48 10.08 16.87
CA TYR A 506 -2.83 11.22 16.24
C TYR A 506 -3.87 12.30 15.92
N ASN A 507 -3.67 13.52 16.42
CA ASN A 507 -4.43 14.73 16.09
C ASN A 507 -3.92 15.28 14.74
N THR A 508 -4.32 14.65 13.65
CA THR A 508 -3.72 14.86 12.33
C THR A 508 -4.19 16.18 11.71
N GLN A 509 -3.28 17.13 11.47
CA GLN A 509 -3.62 18.49 11.03
C GLN A 509 -3.91 18.56 9.51
N PHE A 510 -5.18 18.65 9.09
CA PHE A 510 -5.60 18.79 7.68
C PHE A 510 -5.81 20.27 7.28
N TYR A 511 -4.85 21.12 7.62
CA TYR A 511 -4.90 22.56 7.34
C TYR A 511 -3.49 23.12 7.11
N CYS A 512 -3.36 24.44 6.92
CA CYS A 512 -2.08 25.12 6.69
C CYS A 512 -1.26 24.58 5.51
N GLY A 513 -1.91 24.03 4.48
CA GLY A 513 -1.26 23.45 3.30
C GLY A 513 -0.67 22.05 3.52
N TRP A 514 -0.79 21.50 4.72
CA TRP A 514 -0.31 20.15 5.05
C TRP A 514 -1.35 19.06 4.84
N GLY A 515 -2.59 19.42 4.55
CA GLY A 515 -3.62 18.49 4.18
C GLY A 515 -4.88 19.21 3.72
N ASP A 516 -5.76 18.45 3.10
CA ASP A 516 -7.05 18.93 2.61
C ASP A 516 -8.16 18.00 3.11
N CYS A 517 -9.14 18.57 3.79
CA CYS A 517 -10.34 17.87 4.27
C CYS A 517 -11.61 18.30 3.53
N SER A 518 -11.49 18.97 2.38
CA SER A 518 -12.62 19.24 1.47
C SER A 518 -13.21 17.96 0.87
N ASN A 519 -12.42 16.87 0.84
CA ASN A 519 -12.78 15.57 0.31
C ASN A 519 -12.12 14.44 1.15
N PRO A 520 -12.60 13.19 1.08
CA PRO A 520 -12.09 12.10 1.92
C PRO A 520 -10.78 11.47 1.44
N PHE A 521 -10.26 11.86 0.27
CA PHE A 521 -9.20 11.13 -0.44
C PHE A 521 -7.91 11.02 0.38
N MET A 522 -7.48 12.10 1.01
CA MET A 522 -6.24 12.11 1.77
C MET A 522 -6.32 11.19 3.00
N TYR A 523 -7.46 11.21 3.70
CA TYR A 523 -7.72 10.26 4.80
C TYR A 523 -7.72 8.81 4.29
N ASP A 524 -8.35 8.55 3.14
CA ASP A 524 -8.36 7.21 2.53
C ASP A 524 -6.94 6.72 2.19
N MET A 525 -6.06 7.62 1.72
CA MET A 525 -4.67 7.30 1.46
C MET A 525 -3.93 6.89 2.73
N MET A 526 -4.16 7.56 3.86
CA MET A 526 -3.53 7.20 5.14
C MET A 526 -3.96 5.81 5.58
N VAL A 527 -5.26 5.51 5.52
CA VAL A 527 -5.77 4.18 5.86
C VAL A 527 -5.23 3.10 4.92
N ARG A 528 -5.13 3.40 3.62
CA ARG A 528 -4.52 2.49 2.62
C ARG A 528 -3.03 2.25 2.85
N LYS A 529 -2.31 3.26 3.37
CA LYS A 529 -0.89 3.16 3.73
C LYS A 529 -0.67 2.26 4.95
N GLY A 530 -1.68 2.14 5.82
CA GLY A 530 -1.69 1.20 6.94
C GLY A 530 -2.02 1.82 8.30
N TRP A 531 -2.35 3.12 8.33
CA TRP A 531 -2.71 3.80 9.58
C TRP A 531 -4.08 3.31 10.09
N PRO A 532 -4.20 2.91 11.37
CA PRO A 532 -5.48 2.47 11.94
C PRO A 532 -6.49 3.63 11.98
N PRO A 533 -7.71 3.51 11.40
CA PRO A 533 -8.69 4.61 11.39
C PRO A 533 -9.04 5.15 12.77
N GLU A 534 -9.06 4.29 13.80
CA GLU A 534 -9.29 4.65 15.20
C GLU A 534 -8.22 5.54 15.82
N LYS A 535 -7.05 5.61 15.19
CA LYS A 535 -5.93 6.44 15.60
C LYS A 535 -5.79 7.72 14.77
N ILE A 536 -6.54 7.89 13.68
CA ILE A 536 -6.49 9.11 12.88
C ILE A 536 -7.67 9.99 13.29
N VAL A 537 -7.38 11.05 14.03
CA VAL A 537 -8.34 12.13 14.31
C VAL A 537 -8.15 13.24 13.30
N ILE A 538 -9.21 13.63 12.61
CA ILE A 538 -9.17 14.72 11.63
C ILE A 538 -9.06 16.05 12.35
N GLY A 539 -7.98 16.78 12.12
CA GLY A 539 -7.79 18.12 12.61
C GLY A 539 -8.16 19.19 11.61
N LEU A 540 -8.98 20.15 12.05
CA LEU A 540 -9.45 21.30 11.30
C LEU A 540 -9.22 22.59 12.09
N VAL A 541 -9.00 23.69 11.37
CA VAL A 541 -9.20 25.04 11.93
C VAL A 541 -10.70 25.31 12.10
N THR A 542 -11.10 25.82 13.25
CA THR A 542 -12.52 26.09 13.59
C THR A 542 -13.01 27.44 13.04
N ASN A 543 -12.07 28.31 12.66
CA ASN A 543 -12.29 29.62 12.07
C ASN A 543 -11.20 29.87 11.02
N SER A 544 -11.55 30.48 9.88
CA SER A 544 -10.62 30.83 8.81
C SER A 544 -9.57 31.87 9.21
N GLU A 545 -9.82 32.63 10.27
CA GLU A 545 -8.84 33.55 10.85
C GLU A 545 -7.67 32.81 11.53
N ASN A 546 -7.87 31.58 11.99
CA ASN A 546 -6.87 30.81 12.72
C ASN A 546 -5.86 30.11 11.80
N GLY A 547 -6.04 30.15 10.48
CA GLY A 547 -5.15 29.49 9.53
C GLY A 547 -5.80 29.18 8.19
N SER A 548 -4.97 28.88 7.19
CA SER A 548 -5.44 28.47 5.87
C SER A 548 -5.95 27.02 5.89
N GLY A 549 -6.82 26.65 4.94
CA GLY A 549 -7.41 25.30 4.89
C GLY A 549 -8.69 25.13 5.71
N TYR A 550 -9.36 26.23 6.09
CA TYR A 550 -10.70 26.19 6.66
C TYR A 550 -11.70 25.51 5.71
N VAL A 551 -12.44 24.53 6.22
CA VAL A 551 -13.46 23.79 5.47
C VAL A 551 -14.84 24.21 5.96
N PRO A 552 -15.72 24.75 5.08
CA PRO A 552 -17.08 25.09 5.48
C PRO A 552 -17.89 23.88 5.96
N MET A 553 -18.91 24.12 6.78
CA MET A 553 -19.72 23.05 7.41
C MET A 553 -20.37 22.08 6.43
N ASN A 554 -20.87 22.57 5.29
CA ASN A 554 -21.55 21.73 4.30
C ASN A 554 -20.64 20.65 3.68
N PRO A 555 -19.49 20.99 3.05
CA PRO A 555 -18.57 19.98 2.54
C PRO A 555 -18.02 19.08 3.65
N LEU A 556 -17.72 19.64 4.82
CA LEU A 556 -17.24 18.86 5.97
C LEU A 556 -18.25 17.78 6.38
N SER A 557 -19.54 18.10 6.44
CA SER A 557 -20.60 17.14 6.82
C SER A 557 -20.64 15.93 5.88
N MET A 558 -20.44 16.14 4.57
CA MET A 558 -20.42 15.08 3.57
C MET A 558 -19.19 14.19 3.73
N VAL A 559 -18.02 14.79 3.98
CA VAL A 559 -16.76 14.07 4.23
C VAL A 559 -16.86 13.21 5.48
N LEU A 560 -17.27 13.79 6.62
CA LEU A 560 -17.38 13.06 7.88
C LEU A 560 -18.42 11.92 7.81
N THR A 561 -19.56 12.16 7.15
CA THR A 561 -20.58 11.11 6.95
C THR A 561 -20.03 9.97 6.10
N THR A 562 -19.29 10.29 5.04
CA THR A 562 -18.65 9.31 4.15
C THR A 562 -17.61 8.49 4.89
N LEU A 563 -16.71 9.14 5.63
CA LEU A 563 -15.63 8.47 6.36
C LEU A 563 -16.17 7.58 7.47
N ARG A 564 -17.16 8.04 8.25
CA ARG A 564 -17.84 7.21 9.25
C ARG A 564 -18.55 6.01 8.62
N GLY A 565 -19.20 6.19 7.47
CA GLY A 565 -19.85 5.10 6.75
C GLY A 565 -18.87 4.05 6.22
N ARG A 566 -17.66 4.48 5.84
CA ARG A 566 -16.61 3.61 5.30
C ARG A 566 -15.78 2.94 6.39
N TYR A 567 -15.52 3.64 7.48
CA TYR A 567 -14.63 3.21 8.56
C TYR A 567 -15.42 3.20 9.87
N GLY A 568 -15.91 2.02 10.27
CA GLY A 568 -16.68 1.86 11.51
C GLY A 568 -15.90 2.23 12.79
N SER A 569 -14.56 2.22 12.72
CA SER A 569 -13.67 2.66 13.79
C SER A 569 -13.14 4.08 13.62
N PHE A 570 -13.83 4.95 12.86
CA PHE A 570 -13.40 6.33 12.60
C PHE A 570 -12.97 7.08 13.90
N GLY A 571 -11.72 7.55 13.91
CA GLY A 571 -11.06 8.08 15.11
C GLY A 571 -11.70 9.33 15.70
N GLY A 572 -12.28 10.19 14.85
CA GLY A 572 -13.01 11.39 15.27
C GLY A 572 -12.47 12.68 14.66
N ILE A 573 -12.82 13.80 15.30
CA ILE A 573 -12.43 15.15 14.87
C ILE A 573 -11.84 15.94 16.03
N MET A 574 -10.87 16.80 15.73
CA MET A 574 -10.36 17.84 16.63
C MET A 574 -10.51 19.22 15.97
N GLY A 575 -10.77 20.25 16.77
CA GLY A 575 -10.86 21.64 16.34
C GLY A 575 -9.77 22.53 16.94
N TRP A 576 -9.06 23.26 16.08
CA TRP A 576 -8.11 24.32 16.41
C TRP A 576 -8.69 25.71 16.09
N GLU A 577 -9.18 26.49 17.06
CA GLU A 577 -9.32 26.20 18.49
C GLU A 577 -10.65 26.76 19.02
N TYR A 578 -10.95 26.59 20.31
CA TYR A 578 -12.28 26.81 20.88
C TYR A 578 -12.79 28.26 20.73
N PHE A 579 -12.06 29.26 21.20
CA PHE A 579 -12.59 30.57 21.60
C PHE A 579 -13.37 31.35 20.54
N ASN A 580 -13.05 31.18 19.25
CA ASN A 580 -13.66 31.91 18.13
C ASN A 580 -14.32 30.98 17.09
N SER A 581 -14.65 29.75 17.49
CA SER A 581 -15.13 28.72 16.59
C SER A 581 -16.43 29.12 15.86
N LEU A 582 -16.45 28.96 14.53
CA LEU A 582 -17.64 29.18 13.71
C LEU A 582 -18.62 27.99 13.84
N PRO A 583 -19.94 28.23 13.82
CA PRO A 583 -20.62 29.45 13.39
C PRO A 583 -20.84 30.51 14.49
N GLY A 584 -20.63 30.16 15.76
CA GLY A 584 -20.97 31.03 16.88
C GLY A 584 -19.96 32.14 17.15
N GLY A 585 -18.76 32.06 16.57
CA GLY A 585 -17.70 33.05 16.76
C GLY A 585 -17.28 33.16 18.22
N LYS A 586 -16.85 34.36 18.63
CA LYS A 586 -16.43 34.64 20.02
C LYS A 586 -17.57 34.60 21.03
N ASP A 587 -18.80 34.88 20.61
CA ASP A 587 -19.96 34.95 21.51
C ASP A 587 -20.48 33.56 21.91
N ARG A 588 -20.45 32.61 20.96
CA ARG A 588 -21.01 31.26 21.15
C ARG A 588 -20.10 30.16 20.59
N PRO A 589 -18.82 30.11 21.00
CA PRO A 589 -17.82 29.20 20.42
C PRO A 589 -18.20 27.72 20.50
N TRP A 590 -18.96 27.33 21.53
CA TRP A 590 -19.46 25.97 21.73
C TRP A 590 -20.39 25.48 20.60
N GLU A 591 -20.93 26.36 19.75
CA GLU A 591 -21.81 25.96 18.63
C GLU A 591 -21.10 25.04 17.64
N TRP A 592 -19.78 25.20 17.44
CA TRP A 592 -19.00 24.30 16.61
C TRP A 592 -19.06 22.86 17.13
N ALA A 593 -18.84 22.67 18.44
CA ALA A 593 -18.89 21.35 19.07
C ALA A 593 -20.30 20.74 19.00
N ARG A 594 -21.35 21.57 19.06
CA ARG A 594 -22.74 21.13 18.86
C ARG A 594 -22.97 20.63 17.43
N GLU A 595 -22.51 21.38 16.42
CA GLU A 595 -22.65 20.95 15.02
C GLU A 595 -21.84 19.68 14.74
N MET A 596 -20.61 19.59 15.23
CA MET A 596 -19.82 18.36 15.14
C MET A 596 -20.49 17.18 15.84
N THR A 597 -21.10 17.41 17.00
CA THR A 597 -21.88 16.38 17.71
C THR A 597 -23.04 15.87 16.86
N LYS A 598 -23.80 16.76 16.21
CA LYS A 598 -24.89 16.37 15.30
C LYS A 598 -24.36 15.55 14.12
N MET A 599 -23.25 15.97 13.50
CA MET A 599 -22.67 15.25 12.36
C MET A 599 -22.15 13.86 12.76
N LEU A 600 -21.46 13.77 13.90
CA LEU A 600 -20.83 12.55 14.37
C LEU A 600 -21.81 11.56 15.02
N ARG A 601 -22.83 12.06 15.74
CA ARG A 601 -23.72 11.29 16.62
C ARG A 601 -25.21 11.49 16.34
N GLY A 602 -25.60 12.19 15.28
CA GLY A 602 -27.00 12.53 14.97
C GLY A 602 -27.95 11.35 14.75
N HIS A 603 -27.44 10.12 14.60
CA HIS A 603 -28.23 8.89 14.54
C HIS A 603 -28.59 8.33 15.94
N ILE A 604 -27.98 8.85 17.02
CA ILE A 604 -28.17 8.40 18.41
C ILE A 604 -29.01 9.41 19.21
N LEU A 605 -29.08 10.67 18.77
CA LEU A 605 -29.86 11.71 19.43
C LEU A 605 -31.36 11.61 19.02
N PRO A 606 -32.31 11.67 19.96
CA PRO A 606 -33.74 11.63 19.63
C PRO A 606 -34.10 12.84 18.75
N GLN A 607 -34.74 12.57 17.60
CA GLN A 607 -35.25 13.64 16.74
C GLN A 607 -36.40 14.36 17.45
N PRO A 608 -36.43 15.71 17.46
CA PRO A 608 -37.61 16.45 17.88
C PRO A 608 -38.76 16.09 16.93
N THR A 609 -39.88 15.63 17.47
CA THR A 609 -41.14 15.46 16.73
C THR A 609 -41.57 16.82 16.16
N GLN A 610 -41.41 17.01 14.85
CA GLN A 610 -41.94 18.19 14.19
C GLN A 610 -43.48 18.09 14.11
N PRO A 611 -44.22 19.15 14.46
CA PRO A 611 -45.66 19.22 14.18
C PRO A 611 -45.89 19.30 12.67
N THR A 612 -46.85 18.53 12.21
CA THR A 612 -47.30 18.40 10.82
C THR A 612 -47.59 19.77 10.22
N GLN A 613 -46.88 20.17 9.16
CA GLN A 613 -47.26 21.31 8.33
C GLN A 613 -47.29 20.95 6.84
N THR A 614 -48.37 21.43 6.24
CA THR A 614 -48.95 21.22 4.92
C THR A 614 -48.09 21.73 3.74
N ALA A 615 -48.39 21.18 2.56
CA ALA A 615 -47.74 21.42 1.26
C ALA A 615 -47.58 22.91 0.84
N PRO A 616 -46.58 23.24 -0.01
CA PRO A 616 -46.27 24.61 -0.42
C PRO A 616 -47.05 25.08 -1.68
N PRO A 617 -47.28 26.39 -1.87
CA PRO A 617 -47.75 26.96 -3.14
C PRO A 617 -46.59 27.33 -4.08
N PRO A 618 -46.85 27.51 -5.39
CA PRO A 618 -45.86 27.39 -6.45
C PRO A 618 -45.05 28.67 -6.76
N ALA A 619 -43.95 28.43 -7.48
CA ALA A 619 -42.87 29.35 -7.84
C ALA A 619 -43.26 30.57 -8.68
N VAL A 620 -42.50 31.66 -8.50
CA VAL A 620 -42.37 32.76 -9.46
C VAL A 620 -40.91 32.83 -9.89
N GLN A 621 -40.69 32.66 -11.20
CA GLN A 621 -39.43 32.86 -11.89
C GLN A 621 -39.19 34.36 -12.11
N SER A 622 -37.97 34.83 -11.85
CA SER A 622 -37.43 36.03 -12.51
C SER A 622 -36.03 35.74 -13.01
N THR A 623 -35.92 35.84 -14.33
CA THR A 623 -34.74 35.60 -15.16
C THR A 623 -33.77 36.77 -15.14
N SER A 624 -32.48 36.50 -14.94
CA SER A 624 -31.39 37.25 -15.59
C SER A 624 -30.10 36.41 -15.65
N LYS A 625 -29.73 36.01 -16.86
CA LYS A 625 -28.38 35.59 -17.30
C LYS A 625 -27.68 36.82 -17.93
N PRO A 626 -26.38 36.79 -18.33
CA PRO A 626 -25.29 35.84 -18.04
C PRO A 626 -23.96 36.56 -17.68
N ASN A 627 -22.97 35.84 -17.14
CA ASN A 627 -21.71 35.65 -17.87
C ASN A 627 -20.87 34.53 -17.27
N VAL A 628 -20.35 33.72 -18.18
CA VAL A 628 -19.50 32.57 -17.97
C VAL A 628 -18.08 33.05 -18.18
N ASP A 629 -17.22 32.87 -17.18
CA ASP A 629 -15.79 32.70 -17.41
C ASP A 629 -15.44 31.29 -16.91
N GLU A 630 -15.31 30.38 -17.87
CA GLU A 630 -14.56 29.14 -17.72
C GLU A 630 -13.09 29.50 -17.53
N VAL A 631 -12.47 28.98 -16.47
CA VAL A 631 -11.01 28.83 -16.40
C VAL A 631 -10.73 27.35 -16.15
N ASP A 632 -10.24 26.71 -17.21
CA ASP A 632 -9.69 25.35 -17.28
C ASP A 632 -8.44 25.21 -16.38
N PRO A 633 -8.08 23.98 -15.93
CA PRO A 633 -7.14 23.71 -14.86
C PRO A 633 -5.69 23.60 -15.37
N ASP A 634 -4.79 23.63 -14.39
CA ASP A 634 -3.36 23.29 -14.46
C ASP A 634 -2.43 24.23 -15.25
N ALA A 635 -1.66 25.02 -14.50
CA ALA A 635 -0.32 25.42 -14.89
C ALA A 635 0.68 25.19 -13.72
N PRO A 636 1.92 24.76 -14.02
CA PRO A 636 2.84 24.23 -13.03
C PRO A 636 3.59 25.37 -12.35
N THR A 637 3.27 25.65 -11.09
CA THR A 637 4.18 26.40 -10.21
C THR A 637 4.23 25.73 -8.86
N GLY A 638 5.39 25.16 -8.53
CA GLY A 638 5.70 24.75 -7.18
C GLY A 638 5.63 25.98 -6.29
N LYS A 639 4.52 26.12 -5.54
CA LYS A 639 4.49 27.03 -4.40
C LYS A 639 5.18 26.30 -3.25
N ASP A 640 6.23 26.93 -2.73
CA ASP A 640 6.93 26.48 -1.53
C ASP A 640 5.93 26.24 -0.40
N VAL A 641 6.15 25.13 0.32
CA VAL A 641 5.41 24.80 1.53
C VAL A 641 5.81 25.81 2.60
N SER A 642 4.94 26.80 2.86
CA SER A 642 5.18 27.81 3.89
C SER A 642 4.87 27.22 5.26
N VAL A 643 5.88 27.20 6.15
CA VAL A 643 5.66 27.02 7.60
C VAL A 643 4.66 28.09 8.06
N PRO A 644 3.66 27.76 8.90
CA PRO A 644 2.75 28.77 9.46
C PRO A 644 3.56 29.93 10.05
N LYS A 645 3.13 31.17 9.78
CA LYS A 645 3.61 32.30 10.58
C LYS A 645 3.13 32.11 12.01
N GLN A 646 3.89 32.62 12.98
CA GLN A 646 3.48 32.67 14.38
C GLN A 646 2.03 33.17 14.45
N PHE A 647 1.13 32.35 14.98
CA PHE A 647 -0.30 32.67 15.00
C PHE A 647 -0.54 33.84 15.97
N ASP A 648 -1.38 34.80 15.56
CA ASP A 648 -1.84 35.87 16.45
C ASP A 648 -2.80 35.26 17.48
N TYR A 649 -2.27 34.84 18.63
CA TYR A 649 -3.07 34.59 19.83
C TYR A 649 -3.10 35.87 20.66
N TYR A 650 -4.18 36.10 21.40
CA TYR A 650 -4.18 37.18 22.38
C TYR A 650 -3.21 36.81 23.49
N SER A 651 -2.08 37.50 23.57
CA SER A 651 -1.19 37.40 24.73
C SER A 651 -1.97 37.84 25.95
N ASP A 652 -1.76 37.16 27.08
CA ASP A 652 -2.43 37.51 28.33
C ASP A 652 -1.86 38.83 28.94
N GLU A 653 -1.07 39.61 28.18
CA GLU A 653 -0.56 40.93 28.57
C GLU A 653 -1.66 42.00 28.42
N SER A 654 -2.09 42.57 29.54
CA SER A 654 -2.77 43.87 29.53
C SER A 654 -1.75 44.94 29.12
N ASN A 655 -2.01 45.67 28.03
CA ASN A 655 -1.29 46.90 27.71
C ASN A 655 -1.44 47.89 28.89
N ASP A 656 -0.39 47.99 29.72
CA ASP A 656 -0.08 49.12 30.60
C ASP A 656 1.41 49.46 30.50
#